data_AF-B7AUT5-F1
#
_entry.id   AF-B7AUT5-F1
#
_cell.length_a   1.000
_cell.length_b   1.000
_cell.length_c   1.000
_cell.angle_alpha   90.00
_cell.angle_beta   90.00
_cell.angle_gamma   90.00
#
_symmetry.space_group_name_H-M   'P 1'
#
loop_
_entity.id
_entity.type
_entity.pdbx_description
1 polymer ?
#
loop_
_entity_poly.entity_id
_entity_poly.type
_entity_poly.pdbx_seq_one_letter_code
_entity_poly.pdbx_strand_id
1 'polypeptide(L)'
;MKNNFKKCATRLVAVMLAAAISVGVLPCTLVYAQDKENPVYPYTIFAGSGDDGAITIKADSFNVNGDIATNGTIIASGNLNINGKKTEKAGEQMISAVKRLEAAYYSGNNVKDISGDFQKKDNNININNPMRVSGTLGLQGNVSLNAAVIADGDITISDGVLNCNSPLICSRTGSITIEAGSAGLGGLIYAPEGAVTLKSDNLNLNNIVIIADNVIISGRNINAGYGRSAAAAIGTESDEPEQKPDTLDAFILLFGEYDTRTGNIELGWITDCEAADCEIQESDDGSSYSKTAAVKGTSEYTYAVKEAFSLKYIRIVLTDSEGRRKTSEPLIIRSNGVGYEAKMADSDNDGLPDAYEKMLGTNPDNADTDSDGLTDYQEIVLTDTDPLKYDSATPGISDADADGDNDGLSNIREIQLGTDAARTDTDGDGLTDYEETEIYGTDPLNPDTDNDTISDRDEILAGLNPLNPSTNGVPDAECTFAQTISKDSNVLKEINTDDNPYELSIDITAAGYAEGSIEVEESGYSAAIANDIILGKAAEIIYSNRIDKITVKFSNVSYESSKAENDSGAFAGIKRFNIFRYFEEVNMLLPVETYYDEASGTIYTDTDMTGTYCLVDMEEWLDAIMPENSGSETAGTDIGVMSLQADTEVMALNGSPTEAAQHAVTVPAGDIEISQYNGHGYAIFDMDMTWEEARDYCQSLDGHLVTIGSLEENMFIQSLVSNAGIKYAAIGMSDEEEEGTWVWVTGEPMDFTFWNYREPNNAGNEGQDHGYMYDNGRWDDGFYNVRYPFICEWDNGYTSDNQYMSFTPTGWKWIKLKDKLSPRNKVDTDEDGLVDWQEVKSNLLKTDENDNVILPTFEEILEQLGPEQSVIDSALKMSIANNGDFVREKIDKLRSKRVLPLNSDPTKEDSDDDGLMDGRNVVYNNKVLVPTDSAPFYANGDKKIWDAQRKQIDAGNIQTQYADDDIPYNKPMNIAAKYADLIVDGFLKIDSEDYKQIATYCRKHVKEYFNSEKDAKYGAEFLNFIYDRERVAYHSRPETWQKAFGYNDNYDIIFDNGTYMKANKIKFEHNGKEHILWSWKGDYWNLQSGAETGVYVYDRSIKNISQYNAIDVNMPMTLSLYYIRDDGEIDSIFNWVPDEYQWWITGFNANYNKKNPDNMKSICSVDFSYNPDMYKSIRIISYDRDKLIFDDKNCTVWIIF
;
A
#
# COMPACT_ATOMS: atom_id res chain seq x y z
N MET A 1 -43.17 -1.95 3.58
CA MET A 1 -41.94 -2.75 3.43
C MET A 1 -41.12 -2.42 2.17
N LYS A 2 -41.70 -2.14 0.98
CA LYS A 2 -40.93 -1.67 -0.21
C LYS A 2 -40.57 -0.15 -0.24
N ASN A 3 -41.11 0.67 0.67
CA ASN A 3 -40.90 2.13 0.71
C ASN A 3 -39.97 2.64 1.82
N ASN A 4 -39.50 1.77 2.73
CA ASN A 4 -38.56 2.16 3.80
C ASN A 4 -37.09 2.08 3.32
N PHE A 5 -36.83 1.38 2.22
CA PHE A 5 -35.50 1.19 1.65
C PHE A 5 -35.03 2.39 0.80
N LYS A 6 -35.98 3.15 0.21
CA LYS A 6 -35.70 4.43 -0.46
C LYS A 6 -35.29 5.53 0.53
N LYS A 7 -35.70 5.41 1.80
CA LYS A 7 -35.34 6.35 2.87
C LYS A 7 -33.95 6.10 3.44
N CYS A 8 -33.41 4.88 3.37
CA CYS A 8 -32.04 4.60 3.81
C CYS A 8 -30.96 4.92 2.75
N ALA A 9 -31.19 4.68 1.45
CA ALA A 9 -30.20 5.10 0.43
C ALA A 9 -30.09 6.62 0.31
N THR A 10 -31.23 7.32 0.37
CA THR A 10 -31.19 8.78 0.41
C THR A 10 -30.61 9.28 1.73
N ARG A 11 -30.65 8.51 2.83
CA ARG A 11 -29.93 8.80 4.08
C ARG A 11 -28.42 8.53 4.00
N LEU A 12 -27.92 7.64 3.16
CA LEU A 12 -26.46 7.47 3.01
C LEU A 12 -25.86 8.59 2.13
N VAL A 13 -26.56 8.98 1.08
CA VAL A 13 -26.22 10.17 0.27
C VAL A 13 -26.50 11.46 1.06
N ALA A 14 -27.53 11.49 1.92
CA ALA A 14 -27.79 12.59 2.83
C ALA A 14 -26.96 12.55 4.11
N VAL A 15 -26.23 11.48 4.44
CA VAL A 15 -25.18 11.50 5.49
C VAL A 15 -23.89 12.04 4.88
N MET A 16 -23.60 11.71 3.61
CA MET A 16 -22.53 12.35 2.84
C MET A 16 -22.83 13.83 2.48
N LEU A 17 -24.11 14.24 2.43
CA LEU A 17 -24.55 15.64 2.30
C LEU A 17 -24.92 16.31 3.64
N ALA A 18 -25.14 15.57 4.74
CA ALA A 18 -25.37 16.11 6.09
C ALA A 18 -24.06 16.31 6.86
N ALA A 19 -23.02 15.53 6.55
CA ALA A 19 -21.66 15.85 6.98
C ALA A 19 -21.20 17.23 6.47
N ALA A 20 -21.87 17.79 5.45
CA ALA A 20 -21.63 19.16 5.00
C ALA A 20 -21.99 20.23 6.02
N ILE A 21 -22.80 19.92 7.05
CA ILE A 21 -23.41 20.95 7.89
C ILE A 21 -23.59 20.56 9.37
N SER A 22 -23.31 19.33 9.76
CA SER A 22 -23.27 18.98 11.18
C SER A 22 -21.99 18.26 11.56
N VAL A 23 -21.20 18.93 12.41
CA VAL A 23 -20.41 18.28 13.45
C VAL A 23 -21.33 17.30 14.20
N GLY A 24 -20.85 16.07 14.41
CA GLY A 24 -21.37 15.11 15.39
C GLY A 24 -22.52 14.20 14.96
N VAL A 25 -22.25 12.91 14.76
CA VAL A 25 -23.15 11.84 15.22
C VAL A 25 -22.33 10.70 15.84
N LEU A 26 -22.52 10.57 17.15
CA LEU A 26 -22.04 9.60 18.13
C LEU A 26 -22.06 8.11 17.71
N PRO A 27 -21.16 7.28 18.27
CA PRO A 27 -21.47 5.89 18.59
C PRO A 27 -22.49 5.83 19.73
N CYS A 28 -23.61 5.14 19.52
CA CYS A 28 -24.51 4.79 20.62
C CYS A 28 -23.98 3.53 21.32
N THR A 29 -23.15 3.70 22.34
CA THR A 29 -22.87 2.67 23.35
C THR A 29 -23.67 2.95 24.61
N LEU A 30 -24.43 1.93 25.05
CA LEU A 30 -25.16 1.95 26.31
C LEU A 30 -24.19 2.20 27.48
N VAL A 31 -24.35 3.32 28.19
CA VAL A 31 -23.77 3.47 29.52
C VAL A 31 -24.45 2.49 30.48
N TYR A 32 -23.63 1.64 31.07
CA TYR A 32 -23.95 0.88 32.26
C TYR A 32 -24.21 1.85 33.42
N ALA A 33 -25.43 1.87 33.93
CA ALA A 33 -25.72 2.52 35.20
C ALA A 33 -24.92 1.83 36.32
N GLN A 34 -24.02 2.58 36.96
CA GLN A 34 -23.47 2.19 38.25
C GLN A 34 -24.56 2.19 39.33
N ASP A 35 -24.43 1.22 40.24
CA ASP A 35 -25.34 0.89 41.33
C ASP A 35 -25.68 2.08 42.25
N LYS A 36 -26.76 2.80 41.94
CA LYS A 36 -27.69 3.24 42.99
C LYS A 36 -28.53 2.03 43.36
N GLU A 37 -28.65 1.71 44.66
CA GLU A 37 -29.65 0.73 45.11
C GLU A 37 -31.01 1.11 44.51
N ASN A 38 -31.45 0.38 43.49
CA ASN A 38 -32.71 0.66 42.81
C ASN A 38 -33.83 0.66 43.86
N PRO A 39 -34.66 1.73 43.94
CA PRO A 39 -35.76 1.75 44.88
C PRO A 39 -36.70 0.58 44.56
N VAL A 40 -36.82 -0.35 45.50
CA VAL A 40 -37.45 -1.65 45.27
C VAL A 40 -38.96 -1.53 45.52
N TYR A 41 -39.80 -2.04 44.62
CA TYR A 41 -41.26 -2.01 44.79
C TYR A 41 -41.70 -2.64 46.12
N PRO A 42 -42.47 -1.95 46.98
CA PRO A 42 -42.54 -2.31 48.41
C PRO A 42 -43.44 -3.52 48.72
N TYR A 43 -44.31 -3.94 47.80
CA TYR A 43 -45.33 -4.96 48.08
C TYR A 43 -44.98 -6.32 47.49
N THR A 44 -45.19 -7.38 48.27
CA THR A 44 -45.21 -8.78 47.78
C THR A 44 -46.43 -9.03 46.91
N ILE A 45 -47.57 -8.43 47.28
CA ILE A 45 -48.82 -8.51 46.51
C ILE A 45 -49.49 -7.14 46.53
N PHE A 46 -49.78 -6.60 45.34
CA PHE A 46 -50.55 -5.38 45.15
C PHE A 46 -51.75 -5.62 44.22
N ALA A 47 -52.92 -5.13 44.62
CA ALA A 47 -54.10 -5.08 43.77
C ALA A 47 -54.62 -3.64 43.61
N GLY A 48 -54.66 -3.16 42.36
CA GLY A 48 -55.04 -1.78 42.02
C GLY A 48 -56.53 -1.47 42.10
N SER A 49 -57.39 -2.49 42.04
CA SER A 49 -58.86 -2.31 42.10
C SER A 49 -59.32 -1.75 43.44
N GLY A 50 -60.31 -0.86 43.38
CA GLY A 50 -61.02 -0.31 44.54
C GLY A 50 -62.17 -1.20 45.06
N ASP A 51 -62.38 -2.37 44.47
CA ASP A 51 -63.53 -3.23 44.75
C ASP A 51 -63.39 -4.03 46.07
N ASP A 52 -64.54 -4.46 46.60
CA ASP A 52 -64.54 -5.41 47.72
C ASP A 52 -64.01 -6.77 47.27
N GLY A 53 -62.93 -7.24 47.91
CA GLY A 53 -62.28 -8.50 47.55
C GLY A 53 -61.25 -8.39 46.42
N ALA A 54 -60.74 -7.19 46.12
CA ALA A 54 -59.65 -6.95 45.17
C ALA A 54 -58.43 -7.88 45.39
N ILE A 55 -58.18 -8.30 46.63
CA ILE A 55 -57.37 -9.50 46.92
C ILE A 55 -58.26 -10.55 47.58
N THR A 56 -58.45 -11.69 46.93
CA THR A 56 -59.25 -12.82 47.44
C THR A 56 -58.39 -14.06 47.64
N ILE A 57 -58.27 -14.53 48.88
CA ILE A 57 -57.52 -15.72 49.27
C ILE A 57 -58.47 -16.84 49.73
N LYS A 58 -58.49 -17.94 48.97
CA LYS A 58 -59.27 -19.14 49.28
C LYS A 58 -58.35 -20.27 49.71
N ALA A 59 -57.87 -20.21 50.95
CA ALA A 59 -56.97 -21.20 51.54
C ALA A 59 -57.25 -21.47 53.02
N ASP A 60 -56.81 -22.64 53.53
CA ASP A 60 -56.90 -22.99 54.96
C ASP A 60 -55.93 -22.13 55.79
N SER A 61 -54.72 -21.89 55.25
CA SER A 61 -53.69 -21.03 55.83
C SER A 61 -52.87 -20.34 54.73
N PHE A 62 -52.67 -19.02 54.84
CA PHE A 62 -51.86 -18.20 53.93
C PHE A 62 -50.86 -17.37 54.75
N ASN A 63 -49.56 -17.67 54.61
CA ASN A 63 -48.49 -16.96 55.29
C ASN A 63 -47.70 -16.11 54.29
N VAL A 64 -47.54 -14.82 54.55
CA VAL A 64 -46.73 -13.92 53.70
C VAL A 64 -45.61 -13.29 54.50
N ASN A 65 -44.39 -13.35 53.98
CA ASN A 65 -43.24 -12.59 54.48
C ASN A 65 -43.02 -11.40 53.54
N GLY A 66 -43.54 -10.23 53.92
CA GLY A 66 -43.54 -8.99 53.14
C GLY A 66 -44.90 -8.28 53.14
N ASP A 67 -44.95 -7.10 52.53
CA ASP A 67 -46.11 -6.21 52.60
C ASP A 67 -47.17 -6.58 51.55
N ILE A 68 -48.45 -6.42 51.90
CA ILE A 68 -49.58 -6.60 51.00
C ILE A 68 -50.42 -5.33 51.03
N ALA A 69 -50.75 -4.82 49.85
CA ALA A 69 -51.59 -3.63 49.70
C ALA A 69 -52.67 -3.79 48.63
N THR A 70 -53.80 -3.12 48.83
CA THR A 70 -54.82 -2.98 47.80
C THR A 70 -55.58 -1.66 47.96
N ASN A 71 -56.10 -1.13 46.86
CA ASN A 71 -57.01 0.01 46.86
C ASN A 71 -58.44 -0.37 47.31
N GLY A 72 -58.78 -1.66 47.32
CA GLY A 72 -60.06 -2.22 47.75
C GLY A 72 -59.97 -2.88 49.12
N THR A 73 -60.54 -4.09 49.25
CA THR A 73 -60.48 -4.91 50.48
C THR A 73 -59.91 -6.31 50.25
N ILE A 74 -59.35 -6.92 51.29
CA ILE A 74 -58.78 -8.27 51.27
C ILE A 74 -59.76 -9.25 51.93
N ILE A 75 -60.17 -10.29 51.19
CA ILE A 75 -61.07 -11.36 51.68
C ILE A 75 -60.29 -12.67 51.78
N ALA A 76 -60.30 -13.31 52.96
CA ALA A 76 -59.67 -14.62 53.18
C ALA A 76 -60.66 -15.63 53.79
N SER A 77 -60.70 -16.87 53.29
CA SER A 77 -61.57 -17.93 53.81
C SER A 77 -61.00 -18.71 55.01
N GLY A 78 -59.69 -18.59 55.27
CA GLY A 78 -58.96 -19.26 56.36
C GLY A 78 -57.99 -18.32 57.08
N ASN A 79 -56.97 -18.88 57.74
CA ASN A 79 -56.02 -18.09 58.54
C ASN A 79 -55.07 -17.28 57.64
N LEU A 80 -55.07 -15.95 57.79
CA LEU A 80 -54.19 -15.02 57.08
C LEU A 80 -53.11 -14.51 58.03
N ASN A 81 -51.86 -14.95 57.83
CA ASN A 81 -50.71 -14.54 58.63
C ASN A 81 -49.77 -13.69 57.77
N ILE A 82 -49.68 -12.38 58.04
CA ILE A 82 -48.81 -11.46 57.30
C ILE A 82 -47.68 -11.01 58.23
N ASN A 83 -46.46 -11.39 57.88
CA ASN A 83 -45.21 -10.95 58.48
C ASN A 83 -44.67 -9.77 57.66
N GLY A 84 -45.37 -8.64 57.77
CA GLY A 84 -45.25 -7.42 56.97
C GLY A 84 -46.47 -6.52 57.23
N LYS A 85 -46.63 -5.46 56.46
CA LYS A 85 -47.76 -4.53 56.56
C LYS A 85 -48.93 -4.98 55.69
N LYS A 86 -50.13 -5.04 56.27
CA LYS A 86 -51.41 -5.20 55.55
C LYS A 86 -52.05 -3.82 55.35
N THR A 87 -52.28 -3.42 54.10
CA THR A 87 -52.90 -2.13 53.77
C THR A 87 -54.12 -2.33 52.86
N GLU A 88 -55.31 -1.94 53.34
CA GLU A 88 -56.54 -1.88 52.55
C GLU A 88 -56.90 -0.42 52.29
N LYS A 89 -57.54 -0.12 51.16
CA LYS A 89 -57.85 1.26 50.75
C LYS A 89 -56.59 2.15 50.72
N ALA A 90 -55.50 1.59 50.18
CA ALA A 90 -54.20 2.23 50.20
C ALA A 90 -54.16 3.55 49.41
N GLY A 91 -54.93 3.65 48.32
CA GLY A 91 -54.96 4.85 47.46
C GLY A 91 -53.70 4.99 46.61
N GLU A 92 -52.99 3.89 46.38
CA GLU A 92 -51.75 3.84 45.62
C GLU A 92 -52.05 3.82 44.11
N GLN A 93 -51.21 4.49 43.32
CA GLN A 93 -51.30 4.42 41.86
C GLN A 93 -50.72 3.10 41.34
N MET A 94 -51.31 2.56 40.28
CA MET A 94 -50.75 1.40 39.58
C MET A 94 -49.45 1.81 38.88
N ILE A 95 -48.37 1.05 39.10
CA ILE A 95 -47.10 1.28 38.42
C ILE A 95 -47.16 0.66 37.02
N SER A 96 -46.95 1.46 35.98
CA SER A 96 -46.62 0.97 34.63
C SER A 96 -45.13 0.64 34.57
N ALA A 97 -44.74 -0.59 34.22
CA ALA A 97 -43.33 -0.99 34.16
C ALA A 97 -42.97 -1.72 32.85
N VAL A 98 -43.84 -1.67 31.84
CA VAL A 98 -43.69 -2.46 30.60
C VAL A 98 -42.37 -2.17 29.89
N LYS A 99 -41.98 -0.90 29.71
CA LYS A 99 -40.72 -0.52 29.02
C LYS A 99 -39.51 -1.04 29.80
N ARG A 100 -39.50 -0.85 31.12
CA ARG A 100 -38.40 -1.34 31.98
C ARG A 100 -38.32 -2.87 32.00
N LEU A 101 -39.46 -3.57 32.05
CA LEU A 101 -39.49 -5.03 31.98
C LEU A 101 -39.03 -5.54 30.61
N GLU A 102 -39.32 -4.84 29.52
CA GLU A 102 -38.80 -5.19 28.20
C GLU A 102 -37.29 -4.98 28.07
N ALA A 103 -36.77 -3.87 28.59
CA ALA A 103 -35.32 -3.65 28.64
C ALA A 103 -34.61 -4.70 29.51
N ALA A 104 -35.20 -5.05 30.66
CA ALA A 104 -34.60 -5.99 31.62
C ALA A 104 -34.58 -7.44 31.13
N TYR A 105 -35.59 -7.89 30.40
CA TYR A 105 -35.77 -9.32 30.06
C TYR A 105 -35.68 -9.65 28.57
N TYR A 106 -35.60 -8.66 27.68
CA TYR A 106 -35.71 -8.86 26.22
C TYR A 106 -34.67 -8.07 25.40
N SER A 107 -33.56 -7.65 25.99
CA SER A 107 -32.47 -6.91 25.32
C SER A 107 -31.45 -7.78 24.56
N GLY A 108 -31.48 -9.11 24.71
CA GLY A 108 -30.53 -10.02 24.07
C GLY A 108 -30.97 -10.57 22.70
N ASN A 109 -30.01 -11.05 21.89
CA ASN A 109 -30.21 -11.52 20.51
C ASN A 109 -31.06 -12.81 20.34
N ASN A 110 -31.56 -13.41 21.43
CA ASN A 110 -32.25 -14.71 21.43
C ASN A 110 -33.75 -14.63 21.80
N VAL A 111 -34.39 -13.47 21.63
CA VAL A 111 -35.83 -13.28 21.88
C VAL A 111 -36.68 -13.94 20.79
N LYS A 112 -37.74 -14.64 21.20
CA LYS A 112 -38.72 -15.25 20.29
C LYS A 112 -39.97 -14.40 20.18
N ASP A 113 -40.09 -13.67 19.07
CA ASP A 113 -41.28 -12.87 18.74
C ASP A 113 -42.33 -13.69 17.98
N ILE A 114 -43.58 -13.63 18.43
CA ILE A 114 -44.73 -14.32 17.84
C ILE A 114 -45.82 -13.29 17.55
N SER A 115 -46.17 -13.12 16.28
CA SER A 115 -47.29 -12.28 15.86
C SER A 115 -48.62 -13.01 16.03
N GLY A 116 -49.56 -12.45 16.79
CA GLY A 116 -50.90 -12.98 17.03
C GLY A 116 -50.99 -13.94 18.22
N ASP A 117 -52.09 -14.70 18.31
CA ASP A 117 -52.34 -15.66 19.39
C ASP A 117 -51.42 -16.89 19.33
N PHE A 118 -50.93 -17.34 20.48
CA PHE A 118 -50.11 -18.54 20.63
C PHE A 118 -50.74 -19.54 21.61
N GLN A 119 -50.95 -20.77 21.15
CA GLN A 119 -51.53 -21.86 21.94
C GLN A 119 -50.67 -23.12 21.81
N LYS A 120 -50.26 -23.73 22.93
CA LYS A 120 -49.49 -24.97 22.95
C LYS A 120 -50.05 -25.96 23.98
N LYS A 121 -50.44 -27.13 23.49
CA LYS A 121 -50.90 -28.27 24.30
C LYS A 121 -49.94 -29.45 24.11
N ASP A 122 -49.24 -29.83 25.18
CA ASP A 122 -48.26 -30.92 25.16
C ASP A 122 -48.14 -31.54 26.56
N ASN A 123 -47.65 -32.78 26.69
CA ASN A 123 -47.44 -33.39 28.00
C ASN A 123 -46.37 -32.65 28.81
N ASN A 124 -45.30 -32.18 28.15
CA ASN A 124 -44.22 -31.40 28.76
C ASN A 124 -43.89 -30.19 27.88
N ILE A 125 -43.98 -28.98 28.42
CA ILE A 125 -43.70 -27.72 27.73
C ILE A 125 -42.53 -27.03 28.42
N ASN A 126 -41.42 -26.82 27.71
CA ASN A 126 -40.25 -26.08 28.21
C ASN A 126 -40.08 -24.78 27.43
N ILE A 127 -40.06 -23.64 28.13
CA ILE A 127 -39.77 -22.32 27.57
C ILE A 127 -38.43 -21.84 28.15
N ASN A 128 -37.40 -21.80 27.30
CA ASN A 128 -36.01 -21.51 27.71
C ASN A 128 -35.46 -20.18 27.15
N ASN A 129 -36.15 -19.56 26.20
CA ASN A 129 -35.79 -18.26 25.64
C ASN A 129 -36.90 -17.26 25.91
N PRO A 130 -36.60 -15.95 26.11
CA PRO A 130 -37.63 -14.94 26.29
C PRO A 130 -38.60 -14.94 25.10
N MET A 131 -39.90 -14.87 25.38
CA MET A 131 -40.95 -14.94 24.37
C MET A 131 -41.85 -13.69 24.43
N ARG A 132 -42.06 -13.03 23.29
CA ARG A 132 -43.05 -11.96 23.10
C ARG A 132 -44.19 -12.45 22.21
N VAL A 133 -45.43 -12.26 22.65
CA VAL A 133 -46.64 -12.67 21.91
C VAL A 133 -47.53 -11.45 21.73
N SER A 134 -47.78 -11.02 20.50
CA SER A 134 -48.60 -9.83 20.23
C SER A 134 -50.12 -10.07 20.36
N GLY A 135 -50.52 -11.18 20.99
CA GLY A 135 -51.90 -11.65 21.16
C GLY A 135 -52.05 -12.39 22.51
N THR A 136 -52.87 -13.43 22.57
CA THR A 136 -53.06 -14.27 23.77
C THR A 136 -52.07 -15.43 23.83
N LEU A 137 -51.68 -15.87 25.03
CA LEU A 137 -50.77 -17.00 25.27
C LEU A 137 -51.47 -18.10 26.09
N GLY A 138 -51.62 -19.30 25.52
CA GLY A 138 -52.17 -20.46 26.23
C GLY A 138 -51.24 -21.67 26.24
N LEU A 139 -50.95 -22.20 27.43
CA LEU A 139 -50.12 -23.39 27.64
C LEU A 139 -50.91 -24.44 28.43
N GLN A 140 -51.00 -25.67 27.91
CA GLN A 140 -51.72 -26.78 28.57
C GLN A 140 -50.82 -28.02 28.68
N GLY A 141 -50.46 -28.44 29.90
CA GLY A 141 -49.48 -29.52 30.13
C GLY A 141 -48.65 -29.39 31.41
N ASN A 142 -47.60 -30.21 31.57
CA ASN A 142 -46.56 -29.93 32.57
C ASN A 142 -45.63 -28.84 32.03
N VAL A 143 -45.65 -27.64 32.62
CA VAL A 143 -44.95 -26.46 32.09
C VAL A 143 -43.73 -26.15 32.95
N SER A 144 -42.56 -26.04 32.30
CA SER A 144 -41.34 -25.45 32.88
C SER A 144 -41.04 -24.12 32.20
N LEU A 145 -41.22 -23.02 32.91
CA LEU A 145 -40.89 -21.67 32.45
C LEU A 145 -39.52 -21.27 33.01
N ASN A 146 -38.49 -21.27 32.18
CA ASN A 146 -37.11 -20.89 32.56
C ASN A 146 -36.72 -19.51 32.00
N ALA A 147 -37.55 -18.88 31.17
CA ALA A 147 -37.33 -17.55 30.60
C ALA A 147 -38.61 -16.70 30.59
N ALA A 148 -38.46 -15.38 30.42
CA ALA A 148 -39.54 -14.41 30.52
C ALA A 148 -40.60 -14.60 29.44
N VAL A 149 -41.88 -14.41 29.80
CA VAL A 149 -43.00 -14.42 28.85
C VAL A 149 -43.82 -13.14 28.97
N ILE A 150 -44.08 -12.50 27.83
CA ILE A 150 -44.93 -11.32 27.73
C ILE A 150 -45.95 -11.51 26.62
N ALA A 151 -47.20 -11.17 26.91
CA ALA A 151 -48.29 -11.18 25.96
C ALA A 151 -49.03 -9.84 25.98
N ASP A 152 -49.47 -9.36 24.82
CA ASP A 152 -50.32 -8.17 24.77
C ASP A 152 -51.71 -8.45 25.40
N GLY A 153 -52.24 -9.68 25.21
CA GLY A 153 -53.52 -10.14 25.76
C GLY A 153 -53.39 -11.20 26.87
N ASP A 154 -54.46 -11.97 27.10
CA ASP A 154 -54.57 -12.95 28.20
C ASP A 154 -53.47 -14.04 28.18
N ILE A 155 -53.00 -14.44 29.37
CA ILE A 155 -52.13 -15.60 29.57
C ILE A 155 -52.86 -16.68 30.35
N THR A 156 -52.97 -17.88 29.80
CA THR A 156 -53.60 -19.04 30.46
C THR A 156 -52.62 -20.22 30.54
N ILE A 157 -52.33 -20.69 31.75
CA ILE A 157 -51.58 -21.92 31.99
C ILE A 157 -52.48 -22.91 32.72
N SER A 158 -52.71 -24.09 32.14
CA SER A 158 -53.67 -25.06 32.65
C SER A 158 -53.14 -26.50 32.65
N ASP A 159 -53.65 -27.30 33.59
CA ASP A 159 -53.30 -28.72 33.81
C ASP A 159 -51.86 -28.96 34.31
N GLY A 160 -51.60 -30.18 34.80
CA GLY A 160 -50.25 -30.67 35.11
C GLY A 160 -49.55 -30.00 36.29
N VAL A 161 -48.21 -29.99 36.22
CA VAL A 161 -47.30 -29.32 37.17
C VAL A 161 -46.68 -28.10 36.50
N LEU A 162 -46.72 -26.96 37.18
CA LEU A 162 -46.01 -25.74 36.76
C LEU A 162 -44.76 -25.54 37.63
N ASN A 163 -43.61 -25.41 36.98
CA ASN A 163 -42.38 -24.95 37.61
C ASN A 163 -41.90 -23.68 36.90
N CYS A 164 -41.94 -22.55 37.62
CA CYS A 164 -41.45 -21.27 37.10
C CYS A 164 -40.12 -20.94 37.77
N ASN A 165 -39.04 -21.08 37.00
CA ASN A 165 -37.71 -20.58 37.35
C ASN A 165 -37.43 -19.23 36.66
N SER A 166 -38.33 -18.79 35.79
CA SER A 166 -38.28 -17.49 35.11
C SER A 166 -38.63 -16.34 36.06
N PRO A 167 -37.97 -15.18 35.90
CA PRO A 167 -38.27 -13.99 36.68
C PRO A 167 -39.51 -13.20 36.24
N LEU A 168 -40.15 -13.46 35.08
CA LEU A 168 -41.29 -12.64 34.58
C LEU A 168 -42.40 -13.41 33.84
N ILE A 169 -43.65 -13.19 34.25
CA ILE A 169 -44.89 -13.47 33.50
C ILE A 169 -45.71 -12.17 33.41
N CYS A 170 -45.84 -11.61 32.20
CA CYS A 170 -46.42 -10.29 31.98
C CYS A 170 -47.57 -10.33 30.96
N SER A 171 -48.73 -9.77 31.32
CA SER A 171 -49.78 -9.42 30.35
C SER A 171 -49.95 -7.91 30.32
N ARG A 172 -49.83 -7.28 29.15
CA ARG A 172 -49.90 -5.82 29.04
C ARG A 172 -51.32 -5.29 29.28
N THR A 173 -52.32 -5.93 28.66
CA THR A 173 -53.73 -5.50 28.72
C THR A 173 -54.71 -6.58 29.19
N GLY A 174 -54.24 -7.81 29.39
CA GLY A 174 -55.07 -8.98 29.68
C GLY A 174 -54.89 -9.55 31.09
N SER A 175 -55.62 -10.62 31.37
CA SER A 175 -55.57 -11.36 32.64
C SER A 175 -54.61 -12.54 32.58
N ILE A 176 -54.05 -12.91 33.74
CA ILE A 176 -53.19 -14.09 33.90
C ILE A 176 -53.92 -15.14 34.73
N THR A 177 -54.18 -16.30 34.15
CA THR A 177 -54.84 -17.43 34.83
C THR A 177 -53.92 -18.64 34.87
N ILE A 178 -53.62 -19.14 36.06
CA ILE A 178 -52.81 -20.34 36.31
C ILE A 178 -53.64 -21.34 37.11
N GLU A 179 -54.05 -22.44 36.47
CA GLU A 179 -54.75 -23.55 37.09
C GLU A 179 -53.94 -24.86 36.94
N ALA A 180 -53.24 -25.29 37.99
CA ALA A 180 -52.39 -26.49 37.95
C ALA A 180 -52.60 -27.38 39.18
N GLY A 181 -52.27 -28.67 39.09
CA GLY A 181 -52.35 -29.59 40.24
C GLY A 181 -51.28 -29.31 41.31
N SER A 182 -50.11 -28.82 40.87
CA SER A 182 -49.04 -28.31 41.73
C SER A 182 -48.30 -27.19 41.00
N ALA A 183 -48.02 -26.08 41.67
CA ALA A 183 -47.36 -24.92 41.07
C ALA A 183 -46.28 -24.34 42.00
N GLY A 184 -45.05 -24.29 41.50
CA GLY A 184 -43.95 -23.51 42.10
C GLY A 184 -43.75 -22.24 41.28
N LEU A 185 -43.95 -21.09 41.91
CA LEU A 185 -43.84 -19.78 41.28
C LEU A 185 -42.82 -18.91 42.03
N GLY A 186 -41.99 -18.20 41.28
CA GLY A 186 -41.10 -17.14 41.76
C GLY A 186 -40.90 -16.09 40.68
N GLY A 187 -40.35 -14.93 41.03
CA GLY A 187 -40.20 -13.80 40.11
C GLY A 187 -41.37 -12.80 40.16
N LEU A 188 -41.78 -12.29 39.01
CA LEU A 188 -42.79 -11.26 38.86
C LEU A 188 -43.98 -11.78 38.04
N ILE A 189 -45.19 -11.63 38.58
CA ILE A 189 -46.45 -11.78 37.85
C ILE A 189 -47.09 -10.40 37.75
N TYR A 190 -47.21 -9.88 36.52
CA TYR A 190 -47.57 -8.49 36.26
C TYR A 190 -48.71 -8.41 35.23
N ALA A 191 -49.87 -7.90 35.67
CA ALA A 191 -51.06 -7.69 34.85
C ALA A 191 -51.79 -6.39 35.27
N PRO A 192 -51.23 -5.21 35.00
CA PRO A 192 -51.68 -3.94 35.59
C PRO A 192 -53.12 -3.57 35.20
N GLU A 193 -53.61 -4.04 34.05
CA GLU A 193 -54.97 -3.82 33.56
C GLU A 193 -55.89 -5.05 33.70
N GLY A 194 -55.38 -6.16 34.26
CA GLY A 194 -56.07 -7.44 34.29
C GLY A 194 -56.05 -8.13 35.64
N ALA A 195 -56.75 -9.27 35.74
CA ALA A 195 -56.78 -10.07 36.96
C ALA A 195 -55.70 -11.15 36.94
N VAL A 196 -55.10 -11.43 38.10
CA VAL A 196 -54.24 -12.59 38.33
C VAL A 196 -55.02 -13.63 39.14
N THR A 197 -55.25 -14.81 38.54
CA THR A 197 -55.91 -15.94 39.20
C THR A 197 -54.95 -17.12 39.31
N LEU A 198 -54.60 -17.50 40.54
CA LEU A 198 -53.74 -18.64 40.87
C LEU A 198 -54.56 -19.71 41.60
N LYS A 199 -54.64 -20.92 41.04
CA LYS A 199 -55.39 -22.03 41.64
C LYS A 199 -54.59 -23.32 41.56
N SER A 200 -54.22 -23.86 42.72
CA SER A 200 -53.51 -25.12 42.83
C SER A 200 -53.71 -25.77 44.19
N ASP A 201 -53.78 -27.11 44.22
CA ASP A 201 -53.84 -27.87 45.48
C ASP A 201 -52.55 -27.68 46.31
N ASN A 202 -51.40 -27.60 45.61
CA ASN A 202 -50.07 -27.37 46.18
C ASN A 202 -49.44 -26.14 45.51
N LEU A 203 -49.59 -24.97 46.13
CA LEU A 203 -49.05 -23.70 45.62
C LEU A 203 -47.89 -23.23 46.50
N ASN A 204 -46.70 -23.06 45.90
CA ASN A 204 -45.51 -22.56 46.56
C ASN A 204 -45.06 -21.27 45.88
N LEU A 205 -45.03 -20.15 46.62
CA LEU A 205 -44.72 -18.82 46.12
C LEU A 205 -43.42 -18.32 46.76
N ASN A 206 -42.26 -18.56 46.14
CA ASN A 206 -40.97 -18.16 46.71
C ASN A 206 -40.40 -16.97 45.93
N ASN A 207 -39.93 -15.95 46.64
CA ASN A 207 -39.32 -14.76 46.04
C ASN A 207 -40.19 -14.16 44.94
N ILE A 208 -41.46 -13.89 45.27
CA ILE A 208 -42.46 -13.43 44.31
C ILE A 208 -42.89 -11.99 44.55
N VAL A 209 -43.30 -11.34 43.47
CA VAL A 209 -44.07 -10.10 43.45
C VAL A 209 -45.26 -10.29 42.52
N ILE A 210 -46.45 -9.94 42.98
CA ILE A 210 -47.68 -10.00 42.18
C ILE A 210 -48.30 -8.59 42.12
N ILE A 211 -48.47 -8.07 40.91
CA ILE A 211 -49.13 -6.77 40.66
C ILE A 211 -50.23 -7.01 39.64
N ALA A 212 -51.47 -6.69 40.01
CA ALA A 212 -52.61 -6.84 39.13
C ALA A 212 -53.71 -5.83 39.46
N ASP A 213 -54.71 -5.70 38.60
CA ASP A 213 -55.94 -5.00 38.97
C ASP A 213 -56.69 -5.76 40.07
N ASN A 214 -56.84 -7.08 39.91
CA ASN A 214 -57.45 -7.99 40.89
C ASN A 214 -56.58 -9.23 41.11
N VAL A 215 -56.46 -9.73 42.35
CA VAL A 215 -55.66 -10.92 42.69
C VAL A 215 -56.52 -11.98 43.38
N ILE A 216 -56.61 -13.18 42.81
CA ILE A 216 -57.34 -14.32 43.36
C ILE A 216 -56.38 -15.49 43.54
N ILE A 217 -56.21 -15.98 44.77
CA ILE A 217 -55.33 -17.11 45.08
C ILE A 217 -56.13 -18.20 45.80
N SER A 218 -56.09 -19.43 45.30
CA SER A 218 -56.79 -20.59 45.87
C SER A 218 -55.87 -21.79 46.04
N GLY A 219 -55.87 -22.41 47.23
CA GLY A 219 -55.06 -23.60 47.55
C GLY A 219 -55.24 -24.06 49.00
N ARG A 220 -54.43 -25.01 49.51
CA ARG A 220 -54.56 -25.48 50.91
C ARG A 220 -53.73 -24.65 51.91
N ASN A 221 -52.41 -24.81 51.88
CA ASN A 221 -51.46 -24.08 52.73
C ASN A 221 -50.44 -23.38 51.83
N ILE A 222 -50.41 -22.06 51.86
CA ILE A 222 -49.62 -21.25 50.93
C ILE A 222 -48.65 -20.39 51.74
N ASN A 223 -47.39 -20.38 51.32
CA ASN A 223 -46.37 -19.48 51.82
C ASN A 223 -45.91 -18.58 50.67
N ALA A 224 -45.90 -17.26 50.88
CA ALA A 224 -45.40 -16.26 49.95
C ALA A 224 -44.20 -15.52 50.55
N GLY A 225 -43.05 -15.57 49.87
CA GLY A 225 -41.86 -14.78 50.23
C GLY A 225 -41.66 -13.61 49.27
N TYR A 226 -41.34 -12.42 49.80
CA TYR A 226 -41.02 -11.24 49.00
C TYR A 226 -39.79 -11.43 48.11
N GLY A 227 -39.92 -11.17 46.80
CA GLY A 227 -38.84 -11.27 45.83
C GLY A 227 -38.14 -9.94 45.56
N ARG A 228 -37.01 -9.65 46.24
CA ARG A 228 -36.27 -8.39 46.07
C ARG A 228 -35.82 -8.13 44.61
N SER A 229 -35.33 -9.16 43.91
CA SER A 229 -34.88 -9.03 42.51
C SER A 229 -36.04 -8.73 41.55
N ALA A 230 -37.21 -9.34 41.77
CA ALA A 230 -38.41 -9.08 40.98
C ALA A 230 -38.97 -7.67 41.24
N ALA A 231 -38.92 -7.23 42.50
CA ALA A 231 -39.37 -5.90 42.88
C ALA A 231 -38.42 -4.78 42.41
N ALA A 232 -37.12 -5.07 42.24
CA ALA A 232 -36.16 -4.13 41.67
C ALA A 232 -36.43 -3.88 40.18
N ALA A 233 -36.88 -4.89 39.43
CA ALA A 233 -37.23 -4.75 38.01
C ALA A 233 -38.45 -3.85 37.74
N ILE A 234 -39.26 -3.58 38.78
CA ILE A 234 -40.45 -2.70 38.70
C ILE A 234 -40.13 -1.28 39.13
N GLY A 235 -39.19 -1.08 40.07
CA GLY A 235 -38.91 0.22 40.67
C GLY A 235 -40.08 0.78 41.49
N THR A 236 -40.03 2.08 41.80
CA THR A 236 -41.08 2.80 42.57
C THR A 236 -41.86 3.84 41.76
N GLU A 237 -41.49 4.07 40.51
CA GLU A 237 -42.12 5.06 39.62
C GLU A 237 -42.74 4.35 38.42
N SER A 238 -43.78 4.92 37.81
CA SER A 238 -44.31 4.42 36.53
C SER A 238 -43.40 4.82 35.38
N ASP A 239 -43.29 3.97 34.36
CA ASP A 239 -42.84 4.37 33.04
C ASP A 239 -43.67 5.57 32.60
N GLU A 240 -43.02 6.63 32.09
CA GLU A 240 -43.73 7.82 31.67
C GLU A 240 -44.87 7.44 30.69
N PRO A 241 -46.11 7.89 30.93
CA PRO A 241 -47.19 7.69 29.98
C PRO A 241 -46.80 8.41 28.68
N GLU A 242 -46.94 7.73 27.54
CA GLU A 242 -46.93 8.40 26.25
C GLU A 242 -48.10 9.40 26.21
N GLN A 243 -47.83 10.64 26.60
CA GLN A 243 -48.58 11.76 26.07
C GLN A 243 -48.35 11.73 24.57
N LYS A 244 -49.41 11.58 23.78
CA LYS A 244 -49.31 11.92 22.35
C LYS A 244 -48.97 13.41 22.30
N PRO A 245 -47.79 13.80 21.81
CA PRO A 245 -47.41 15.20 21.83
C PRO A 245 -48.30 15.98 20.85
N ASP A 246 -48.79 17.14 21.29
CA ASP A 246 -49.48 18.13 20.45
C ASP A 246 -48.55 18.69 19.35
N THR A 247 -47.24 18.48 19.51
CA THR A 247 -46.17 18.91 18.61
C THR A 247 -45.58 17.71 17.87
N LEU A 248 -45.11 17.96 16.65
CA LEU A 248 -44.38 16.97 15.89
C LEU A 248 -43.04 16.74 16.58
N ASP A 249 -42.74 15.51 17.00
CA ASP A 249 -41.44 15.15 17.53
C ASP A 249 -40.54 14.78 16.35
N ALA A 250 -39.82 15.78 15.84
CA ALA A 250 -38.92 15.67 14.70
C ALA A 250 -37.67 16.51 14.98
N PHE A 251 -36.53 16.01 14.53
CA PHE A 251 -35.29 16.79 14.45
C PHE A 251 -35.33 17.69 13.22
N ILE A 252 -34.79 18.91 13.36
CA ILE A 252 -34.64 19.85 12.24
C ILE A 252 -33.30 20.56 12.37
N LEU A 253 -32.38 20.29 11.45
CA LEU A 253 -31.16 21.06 11.28
C LEU A 253 -31.34 22.03 10.12
N LEU A 254 -31.19 23.33 10.38
CA LEU A 254 -31.29 24.38 9.36
C LEU A 254 -29.93 25.01 9.12
N PHE A 255 -29.65 25.29 7.86
CA PHE A 255 -28.40 25.85 7.43
C PHE A 255 -28.54 26.74 6.21
N GLY A 256 -27.48 27.48 5.91
CA GLY A 256 -27.46 28.27 4.71
C GLY A 256 -26.14 28.93 4.41
N GLU A 257 -26.04 29.45 3.21
CA GLU A 257 -24.83 30.09 2.71
C GLU A 257 -25.14 31.23 1.76
N TYR A 258 -24.33 32.27 1.80
CA TYR A 258 -24.37 33.36 0.85
C TYR A 258 -23.63 33.05 -0.46
N ASP A 259 -24.34 33.09 -1.59
CA ASP A 259 -23.76 33.04 -2.93
C ASP A 259 -23.36 34.45 -3.39
N THR A 260 -22.06 34.71 -3.43
CA THR A 260 -21.48 36.01 -3.81
C THR A 260 -21.74 36.40 -5.27
N ARG A 261 -22.04 35.43 -6.15
CA ARG A 261 -22.29 35.66 -7.58
C ARG A 261 -23.75 36.03 -7.84
N THR A 262 -24.69 35.41 -7.13
CA THR A 262 -26.13 35.71 -7.29
C THR A 262 -26.65 36.74 -6.30
N GLY A 263 -25.94 36.95 -5.19
CA GLY A 263 -26.34 37.85 -4.09
C GLY A 263 -27.45 37.27 -3.21
N ASN A 264 -27.75 35.98 -3.33
CA ASN A 264 -28.79 35.29 -2.56
C ASN A 264 -28.19 34.45 -1.44
N ILE A 265 -29.05 34.00 -0.53
CA ILE A 265 -28.68 33.04 0.52
C ILE A 265 -29.38 31.72 0.22
N GLU A 266 -28.62 30.67 -0.05
CA GLU A 266 -29.16 29.33 -0.25
C GLU A 266 -29.38 28.67 1.11
N LEU A 267 -30.62 28.29 1.40
CA LEU A 267 -30.97 27.59 2.64
C LEU A 267 -31.21 26.11 2.33
N GLY A 268 -30.83 25.25 3.26
CA GLY A 268 -31.27 23.86 3.26
C GLY A 268 -31.48 23.34 4.67
N TRP A 269 -32.15 22.20 4.78
CA TRP A 269 -32.43 21.60 6.07
C TRP A 269 -32.54 20.08 6.02
N ILE A 270 -32.22 19.46 7.15
CA ILE A 270 -32.31 18.02 7.36
C ILE A 270 -33.35 17.75 8.44
N THR A 271 -34.17 16.73 8.22
CA THR A 271 -35.19 16.30 9.19
C THR A 271 -35.48 14.82 9.05
N ASP A 272 -35.85 14.18 10.16
CA ASP A 272 -36.31 12.80 10.25
C ASP A 272 -37.83 12.64 9.97
N CYS A 273 -38.55 13.76 9.85
CA CYS A 273 -39.97 13.76 9.54
C CYS A 273 -40.25 13.58 8.04
N GLU A 274 -41.20 12.73 7.69
CA GLU A 274 -41.69 12.52 6.31
C GLU A 274 -42.58 13.67 5.78
N ALA A 275 -42.38 14.90 6.27
CA ALA A 275 -43.25 16.03 5.95
C ALA A 275 -43.07 16.51 4.50
N ALA A 276 -44.20 16.72 3.82
CA ALA A 276 -44.25 17.27 2.46
C ALA A 276 -44.41 18.81 2.44
N ASP A 277 -44.64 19.47 3.58
CA ASP A 277 -44.93 20.91 3.69
C ASP A 277 -44.00 21.60 4.72
N CYS A 278 -43.19 22.56 4.26
CA CYS A 278 -42.28 23.37 5.08
C CYS A 278 -42.59 24.87 4.94
N GLU A 279 -42.54 25.60 6.04
CA GLU A 279 -42.72 27.06 6.09
C GLU A 279 -41.41 27.75 6.49
N ILE A 280 -40.92 28.67 5.65
CA ILE A 280 -39.74 29.50 5.96
C ILE A 280 -40.21 30.76 6.67
N GLN A 281 -39.60 31.07 7.82
CA GLN A 281 -39.87 32.25 8.62
C GLN A 281 -38.62 33.09 8.84
N GLU A 282 -38.78 34.42 8.86
CA GLU A 282 -37.70 35.36 9.15
C GLU A 282 -38.06 36.30 10.31
N SER A 283 -37.04 36.81 10.99
CA SER A 283 -37.14 37.79 12.08
C SER A 283 -35.92 38.72 12.05
N ASP A 284 -36.12 39.99 12.44
CA ASP A 284 -35.04 40.96 12.60
C ASP A 284 -34.51 41.01 14.06
N ASP A 285 -35.28 40.51 15.03
CA ASP A 285 -35.01 40.58 16.48
C ASP A 285 -34.80 39.21 17.14
N GLY A 286 -34.87 38.13 16.36
CA GLY A 286 -34.74 36.74 16.82
C GLY A 286 -35.94 36.23 17.62
N SER A 287 -36.97 37.05 17.81
CA SER A 287 -38.13 36.75 18.69
C SER A 287 -39.45 36.76 17.92
N SER A 288 -39.61 37.70 17.00
CA SER A 288 -40.83 37.98 16.25
C SER A 288 -40.70 37.47 14.81
N TYR A 289 -41.18 36.25 14.55
CA TYR A 289 -41.04 35.59 13.24
C TYR A 289 -42.25 35.81 12.34
N SER A 290 -41.98 36.08 11.06
CA SER A 290 -42.98 36.24 10.00
C SER A 290 -42.76 35.24 8.88
N LYS A 291 -43.84 34.77 8.25
CA LYS A 291 -43.77 33.80 7.15
C LYS A 291 -43.27 34.47 5.87
N THR A 292 -42.20 33.94 5.29
CA THR A 292 -41.61 34.42 4.03
C THR A 292 -41.98 33.53 2.85
N ALA A 293 -41.96 32.20 3.04
CA ALA A 293 -42.25 31.24 1.97
C ALA A 293 -42.88 29.94 2.50
N ALA A 294 -43.46 29.16 1.58
CA ALA A 294 -43.87 27.79 1.83
C ALA A 294 -43.37 26.91 0.68
N VAL A 295 -42.71 25.82 1.02
CA VAL A 295 -42.02 24.92 0.08
C VAL A 295 -42.50 23.49 0.33
N LYS A 296 -42.68 22.74 -0.77
CA LYS A 296 -43.23 21.38 -0.73
C LYS A 296 -42.34 20.39 -1.46
N GLY A 297 -42.13 19.23 -0.86
CA GLY A 297 -41.38 18.12 -1.47
C GLY A 297 -39.91 18.44 -1.78
N THR A 298 -39.32 19.41 -1.08
CA THR A 298 -37.91 19.80 -1.17
C THR A 298 -37.37 20.12 0.22
N SER A 299 -36.06 20.00 0.39
CA SER A 299 -35.28 20.31 1.59
C SER A 299 -34.40 21.55 1.41
N GLU A 300 -34.64 22.34 0.36
CA GLU A 300 -33.84 23.50 -0.01
C GLU A 300 -34.73 24.70 -0.40
N TYR A 301 -34.22 25.91 -0.17
CA TYR A 301 -34.86 27.16 -0.54
C TYR A 301 -33.86 28.30 -0.77
N THR A 302 -33.92 28.93 -1.94
CA THR A 302 -33.17 30.16 -2.22
C THR A 302 -33.84 31.38 -1.59
N TYR A 303 -33.21 31.96 -0.59
CA TYR A 303 -33.59 33.23 0.03
C TYR A 303 -33.04 34.41 -0.77
N ALA A 304 -33.90 35.04 -1.56
CA ALA A 304 -33.53 36.21 -2.35
C ALA A 304 -33.37 37.47 -1.50
N VAL A 305 -32.16 38.02 -1.41
CA VAL A 305 -31.87 39.25 -0.69
C VAL A 305 -32.33 40.46 -1.52
N LYS A 306 -33.55 40.92 -1.28
CA LYS A 306 -34.15 42.04 -2.02
C LYS A 306 -33.62 43.41 -1.58
N GLU A 307 -33.31 43.55 -0.30
CA GLU A 307 -32.76 44.75 0.33
C GLU A 307 -31.65 44.32 1.30
N ALA A 308 -30.59 45.11 1.41
CA ALA A 308 -29.48 44.80 2.29
C ALA A 308 -29.86 44.97 3.78
N PHE A 309 -29.40 44.06 4.63
CA PHE A 309 -29.63 44.08 6.08
C PHE A 309 -28.33 43.81 6.86
N SER A 310 -28.29 44.13 8.15
CA SER A 310 -27.11 43.87 9.00
C SER A 310 -27.19 42.53 9.73
N LEU A 311 -28.41 42.12 10.10
CA LEU A 311 -28.71 40.92 10.87
C LEU A 311 -30.11 40.41 10.50
N LYS A 312 -30.26 39.10 10.35
CA LYS A 312 -31.55 38.40 10.29
C LYS A 312 -31.47 37.06 10.97
N TYR A 313 -32.62 36.58 11.42
CA TYR A 313 -32.81 35.23 11.95
C TYR A 313 -33.77 34.51 11.02
N ILE A 314 -33.35 33.39 10.48
CA ILE A 314 -34.20 32.56 9.63
C ILE A 314 -34.41 31.22 10.32
N ARG A 315 -35.64 30.76 10.37
CA ARG A 315 -35.98 29.42 10.87
C ARG A 315 -36.99 28.76 9.96
N ILE A 316 -37.17 27.47 10.12
CA ILE A 316 -38.20 26.73 9.39
C ILE A 316 -39.19 26.08 10.34
N VAL A 317 -40.41 25.87 9.83
CA VAL A 317 -41.46 25.16 10.54
C VAL A 317 -41.98 24.03 9.67
N LEU A 318 -41.74 22.80 10.10
CA LEU A 318 -42.29 21.60 9.48
C LEU A 318 -43.70 21.35 9.96
N THR A 319 -44.54 20.85 9.07
CA THR A 319 -45.89 20.38 9.40
C THR A 319 -46.12 19.01 8.80
N ASP A 320 -46.49 18.03 9.61
CA ASP A 320 -46.73 16.66 9.14
C ASP A 320 -48.14 16.47 8.53
N SER A 321 -48.43 15.26 8.06
CA SER A 321 -49.74 14.91 7.47
C SER A 321 -50.89 14.97 8.47
N GLU A 322 -50.63 15.00 9.77
CA GLU A 322 -51.62 15.09 10.84
C GLU A 322 -51.82 16.54 11.33
N GLY A 323 -51.06 17.51 10.79
CA GLY A 323 -51.14 18.93 11.13
C GLY A 323 -50.31 19.35 12.35
N ARG A 324 -49.45 18.46 12.86
CA ARG A 324 -48.52 18.74 13.97
C ARG A 324 -47.32 19.52 13.45
N ARG A 325 -46.79 20.43 14.27
CA ARG A 325 -45.70 21.36 13.88
C ARG A 325 -44.44 21.16 14.72
N LYS A 326 -43.28 21.34 14.11
CA LYS A 326 -41.96 21.47 14.76
C LYS A 326 -41.21 22.65 14.14
N THR A 327 -40.52 23.44 14.96
CA THR A 327 -39.75 24.61 14.54
C THR A 327 -38.25 24.33 14.72
N SER A 328 -37.41 24.73 13.77
CA SER A 328 -35.95 24.65 13.90
C SER A 328 -35.41 25.73 14.83
N GLU A 329 -34.21 25.51 15.35
CA GLU A 329 -33.39 26.61 15.84
C GLU A 329 -33.11 27.60 14.70
N PRO A 330 -32.98 28.91 15.00
CA PRO A 330 -32.77 29.92 13.98
C PRO A 330 -31.32 29.95 13.49
N LEU A 331 -31.17 30.06 12.18
CA LEU A 331 -29.93 30.44 11.52
C LEU A 331 -29.75 31.97 11.62
N ILE A 332 -28.62 32.39 12.16
CA ILE A 332 -28.25 33.79 12.36
C ILE A 332 -27.46 34.27 11.14
N ILE A 333 -28.00 35.25 10.42
CA ILE A 333 -27.40 35.79 9.19
C ILE A 333 -26.89 37.19 9.46
N ARG A 334 -25.58 37.40 9.38
CA ARG A 334 -24.91 38.69 9.66
C ARG A 334 -24.19 39.20 8.42
N SER A 335 -24.21 40.51 8.19
CA SER A 335 -23.36 41.10 7.15
C SER A 335 -21.91 41.20 7.62
N ASN A 336 -20.97 40.79 6.76
CA ASN A 336 -19.52 40.81 7.04
C ASN A 336 -18.75 41.83 6.18
N GLY A 337 -19.45 42.75 5.50
CA GLY A 337 -18.85 43.80 4.66
C GLY A 337 -18.62 43.43 3.19
N VAL A 338 -18.56 42.13 2.84
CA VAL A 338 -18.49 41.64 1.44
C VAL A 338 -19.71 40.83 1.03
N GLY A 339 -20.57 40.46 1.99
CA GLY A 339 -21.75 39.65 1.78
C GLY A 339 -22.49 39.37 3.09
N TYR A 340 -22.91 38.12 3.26
CA TYR A 340 -23.51 37.62 4.49
C TYR A 340 -22.82 36.34 4.95
N GLU A 341 -22.74 36.16 6.27
CA GLU A 341 -22.34 34.94 6.94
C GLU A 341 -23.56 34.38 7.67
N ALA A 342 -23.81 33.08 7.54
CA ALA A 342 -24.89 32.39 8.23
C ALA A 342 -24.29 31.42 9.25
N LYS A 343 -24.66 31.55 10.52
CA LYS A 343 -24.16 30.76 11.65
C LYS A 343 -25.32 30.21 12.49
N MET A 344 -25.12 29.04 13.07
CA MET A 344 -26.05 28.51 14.07
C MET A 344 -25.90 29.32 15.38
N ALA A 345 -26.93 29.28 16.23
CA ALA A 345 -26.83 29.84 17.58
C ALA A 345 -25.96 28.93 18.45
N ASP A 346 -25.15 29.55 19.30
CA ASP A 346 -24.26 28.96 20.29
C ASP A 346 -24.31 29.93 21.48
N SER A 347 -25.03 29.55 22.52
CA SER A 347 -25.52 30.46 23.57
C SER A 347 -24.50 30.61 24.71
N ASP A 348 -23.72 29.58 25.03
CA ASP A 348 -22.65 29.62 26.02
C ASP A 348 -21.23 29.81 25.43
N ASN A 349 -21.08 29.68 24.11
CA ASN A 349 -19.84 29.86 23.36
C ASN A 349 -18.75 28.83 23.71
N ASP A 350 -19.15 27.61 24.05
CA ASP A 350 -18.22 26.49 24.23
C ASP A 350 -17.74 25.89 22.88
N GLY A 351 -18.43 26.22 21.79
CA GLY A 351 -18.15 25.75 20.43
C GLY A 351 -19.14 24.70 19.91
N LEU A 352 -20.08 24.22 20.73
CA LEU A 352 -21.16 23.31 20.39
C LEU A 352 -22.47 24.10 20.20
N PRO A 353 -23.02 24.20 18.98
CA PRO A 353 -24.24 24.99 18.77
C PRO A 353 -25.48 24.46 19.52
N ASP A 354 -26.36 25.35 19.98
CA ASP A 354 -27.62 25.06 20.71
C ASP A 354 -28.48 23.93 20.08
N ALA A 355 -28.42 23.83 18.75
CA ALA A 355 -29.15 22.80 18.01
C ALA A 355 -28.63 21.39 18.28
N TYR A 356 -27.32 21.23 18.48
CA TYR A 356 -26.67 19.97 18.86
C TYR A 356 -26.85 19.69 20.33
N GLU A 357 -26.68 20.69 21.18
CA GLU A 357 -26.84 20.53 22.63
C GLU A 357 -28.23 20.00 22.98
N LYS A 358 -29.28 20.56 22.36
CA LYS A 358 -30.65 20.04 22.50
C LYS A 358 -30.84 18.63 21.96
N MET A 359 -30.06 18.23 20.96
CA MET A 359 -30.09 16.88 20.39
C MET A 359 -29.40 15.88 21.33
N LEU A 360 -28.33 16.30 22.00
CA LEU A 360 -27.52 15.51 22.91
C LEU A 360 -28.11 15.48 24.33
N GLY A 361 -28.97 16.46 24.65
CA GLY A 361 -29.57 16.62 25.97
C GLY A 361 -28.74 17.47 26.93
N THR A 362 -27.67 18.09 26.44
CA THR A 362 -26.84 19.03 27.19
C THR A 362 -27.52 20.41 27.30
N ASN A 363 -26.96 21.31 28.11
CA ASN A 363 -27.60 22.58 28.43
C ASN A 363 -27.03 23.76 27.62
N PRO A 364 -27.79 24.35 26.66
CA PRO A 364 -27.31 25.42 25.78
C PRO A 364 -26.76 26.69 26.42
N ASP A 365 -27.03 26.89 27.70
CA ASP A 365 -26.58 28.06 28.45
C ASP A 365 -25.41 27.70 29.40
N ASN A 366 -24.81 26.52 29.28
CA ASN A 366 -23.78 26.02 30.19
C ASN A 366 -22.75 25.12 29.50
N ALA A 367 -21.58 25.70 29.27
CA ALA A 367 -20.49 25.10 28.51
C ALA A 367 -20.00 23.74 29.03
N ASP A 368 -20.24 23.39 30.29
CA ASP A 368 -19.80 22.14 30.93
C ASP A 368 -21.01 21.60 31.73
N THR A 369 -21.82 20.77 31.06
CA THR A 369 -23.14 20.37 31.53
C THR A 369 -23.08 19.55 32.83
N ASP A 370 -22.08 18.69 32.99
CA ASP A 370 -21.94 17.81 34.15
C ASP A 370 -20.89 18.26 35.19
N SER A 371 -20.17 19.35 34.89
CA SER A 371 -19.21 20.04 35.75
C SER A 371 -17.96 19.22 36.09
N ASP A 372 -17.45 18.46 35.13
CA ASP A 372 -16.29 17.59 35.30
C ASP A 372 -14.95 18.27 34.97
N GLY A 373 -14.99 19.40 34.27
CA GLY A 373 -13.84 20.19 33.86
C GLY A 373 -13.57 20.22 32.36
N LEU A 374 -14.30 19.44 31.56
CA LEU A 374 -14.35 19.53 30.11
C LEU A 374 -15.65 20.26 29.69
N THR A 375 -15.60 21.00 28.58
CA THR A 375 -16.83 21.54 28.00
C THR A 375 -17.56 20.48 27.18
N ASP A 376 -18.87 20.61 26.99
CA ASP A 376 -19.68 19.68 26.16
C ASP A 376 -19.05 19.50 24.76
N TYR A 377 -18.53 20.58 24.17
CA TYR A 377 -17.74 20.51 22.93
C TYR A 377 -16.47 19.64 23.06
N GLN A 378 -15.69 19.81 24.13
CA GLN A 378 -14.43 19.09 24.33
C GLN A 378 -14.68 17.60 24.52
N GLU A 379 -15.72 17.24 25.28
CA GLU A 379 -16.06 15.85 25.52
C GLU A 379 -16.47 15.13 24.24
N ILE A 380 -17.27 15.80 23.41
CA ILE A 380 -17.77 15.22 22.17
C ILE A 380 -16.72 15.21 21.05
N VAL A 381 -15.87 16.24 21.01
CA VAL A 381 -14.99 16.49 19.85
C VAL A 381 -13.55 16.10 20.12
N LEU A 382 -13.08 16.17 21.36
CA LEU A 382 -11.67 15.94 21.69
C LEU A 382 -11.44 14.61 22.41
N THR A 383 -12.34 14.18 23.31
CA THR A 383 -12.08 13.03 24.21
C THR A 383 -13.04 11.84 24.06
N ASP A 384 -14.12 11.97 23.29
CA ASP A 384 -15.22 10.98 23.15
C ASP A 384 -15.82 10.54 24.50
N THR A 385 -15.97 11.50 25.42
CA THR A 385 -16.59 11.29 26.75
C THR A 385 -18.06 11.75 26.77
N ASP A 386 -18.84 11.25 27.72
CA ASP A 386 -20.28 11.54 27.80
C ASP A 386 -20.54 12.85 28.56
N PRO A 387 -20.98 13.93 27.88
CA PRO A 387 -21.12 15.27 28.48
C PRO A 387 -22.26 15.41 29.50
N LEU A 388 -22.94 14.30 29.80
CA LEU A 388 -23.97 14.22 30.82
C LEU A 388 -23.49 13.48 32.07
N LYS A 389 -22.23 13.00 32.10
CA LYS A 389 -21.71 12.11 33.14
C LYS A 389 -20.25 12.42 33.50
N TYR A 390 -20.12 13.05 34.67
CA TYR A 390 -18.85 13.44 35.29
C TYR A 390 -17.67 12.45 35.22
N ASP A 391 -17.91 11.14 35.15
CA ASP A 391 -16.86 10.09 35.19
C ASP A 391 -17.10 8.98 34.14
N SER A 392 -17.44 9.36 32.91
CA SER A 392 -17.81 8.42 31.84
C SER A 392 -16.66 7.52 31.38
N ALA A 393 -15.43 8.04 31.31
CA ALA A 393 -14.23 7.33 30.89
C ALA A 393 -13.70 6.41 31.99
N THR A 394 -13.46 6.96 33.18
CA THR A 394 -12.90 6.19 34.31
C THR A 394 -13.72 6.38 35.59
N PRO A 395 -14.37 5.30 36.11
CA PRO A 395 -15.13 5.36 37.35
C PRO A 395 -14.43 6.06 38.53
N GLY A 396 -15.01 7.17 38.99
CA GLY A 396 -14.54 7.95 40.13
C GLY A 396 -13.39 8.94 39.85
N ILE A 397 -13.01 9.13 38.59
CA ILE A 397 -12.09 10.16 38.09
C ILE A 397 -12.90 11.02 37.12
N SER A 398 -12.76 12.35 37.12
CA SER A 398 -13.45 13.15 36.09
C SER A 398 -12.93 12.80 34.70
N ASP A 399 -13.73 12.99 33.66
CA ASP A 399 -13.28 12.78 32.29
C ASP A 399 -12.17 13.76 31.91
N ALA A 400 -12.16 14.95 32.52
CA ALA A 400 -11.01 15.85 32.48
C ALA A 400 -9.70 15.23 33.04
N ASP A 401 -9.78 14.51 34.16
CA ASP A 401 -8.62 13.94 34.88
C ASP A 401 -8.29 12.49 34.42
N ALA A 402 -9.11 11.89 33.55
CA ALA A 402 -8.89 10.57 33.00
C ALA A 402 -7.75 10.55 31.98
N ASP A 403 -7.10 9.41 31.83
CA ASP A 403 -6.03 9.15 30.86
C ASP A 403 -6.62 8.22 29.78
N GLY A 404 -7.05 8.81 28.67
CA GLY A 404 -7.88 8.17 27.66
C GLY A 404 -7.13 7.07 26.88
N ASP A 405 -5.88 7.36 26.51
CA ASP A 405 -5.04 6.51 25.67
C ASP A 405 -4.02 5.67 26.46
N ASN A 406 -3.89 5.93 27.77
CA ASN A 406 -2.98 5.28 28.70
C ASN A 406 -1.49 5.55 28.43
N ASP A 407 -1.17 6.73 27.89
CA ASP A 407 0.20 7.18 27.69
C ASP A 407 0.81 7.79 28.97
N GLY A 408 -0.05 8.23 29.90
CA GLY A 408 0.32 8.82 31.18
C GLY A 408 -0.10 10.29 31.36
N LEU A 409 -0.62 10.97 30.34
CA LEU A 409 -1.25 12.28 30.44
C LEU A 409 -2.76 12.17 30.72
N SER A 410 -3.34 13.22 31.29
CA SER A 410 -4.79 13.32 31.43
C SER A 410 -5.40 14.05 30.24
N ASN A 411 -6.63 13.75 29.86
CA ASN A 411 -7.38 14.39 28.79
C ASN A 411 -7.29 15.92 28.82
N ILE A 412 -7.48 16.56 29.99
CA ILE A 412 -7.39 18.03 30.10
C ILE A 412 -5.97 18.57 29.85
N ARG A 413 -4.95 17.76 30.16
CA ARG A 413 -3.55 18.11 29.96
C ARG A 413 -3.19 18.03 28.47
N GLU A 414 -3.67 17.01 27.79
CA GLU A 414 -3.50 16.83 26.34
C GLU A 414 -4.20 17.96 25.57
N ILE A 415 -5.46 18.27 25.92
CA ILE A 415 -6.18 19.43 25.37
C ILE A 415 -5.42 20.75 25.57
N GLN A 416 -4.74 20.93 26.71
CA GLN A 416 -3.92 22.12 26.99
C GLN A 416 -2.62 22.16 26.19
N LEU A 417 -2.04 21.00 25.90
CA LEU A 417 -0.86 20.85 25.04
C LEU A 417 -1.23 20.95 23.55
N GLY A 418 -2.51 20.74 23.22
CA GLY A 418 -3.01 20.65 21.87
C GLY A 418 -2.84 19.26 21.26
N THR A 419 -2.46 18.27 22.09
CA THR A 419 -2.28 16.87 21.70
C THR A 419 -3.61 16.11 21.71
N ASP A 420 -3.63 14.90 21.16
CA ASP A 420 -4.86 14.14 20.92
C ASP A 420 -5.10 13.10 22.02
N ALA A 421 -6.08 13.34 22.90
CA ALA A 421 -6.39 12.56 24.11
C ALA A 421 -6.74 11.06 23.92
N ALA A 422 -6.75 10.60 22.67
CA ALA A 422 -7.02 9.23 22.29
C ALA A 422 -5.83 8.55 21.57
N ARG A 423 -4.72 9.27 21.38
CA ARG A 423 -3.53 8.80 20.68
C ARG A 423 -2.30 9.00 21.54
N THR A 424 -1.67 7.88 21.89
CA THR A 424 -0.45 7.91 22.69
C THR A 424 0.67 8.71 22.07
N ASP A 425 0.70 8.89 20.75
CA ASP A 425 1.74 9.59 19.98
C ASP A 425 1.06 10.55 18.98
N THR A 426 1.10 11.85 19.30
CA THR A 426 0.43 12.91 18.56
C THR A 426 1.28 13.56 17.46
N ASP A 427 2.48 13.14 17.13
CA ASP A 427 3.13 13.60 15.88
C ASP A 427 3.64 12.47 15.00
N GLY A 428 3.56 11.24 15.50
CA GLY A 428 3.85 10.01 14.79
C GLY A 428 5.33 9.72 14.67
N ASP A 429 6.17 10.37 15.48
CA ASP A 429 7.60 10.14 15.51
C ASP A 429 7.98 8.86 16.30
N GLY A 430 7.05 8.36 17.12
CA GLY A 430 7.13 7.13 17.91
C GLY A 430 7.51 7.32 19.39
N LEU A 431 7.56 8.56 19.89
CA LEU A 431 7.50 8.88 21.32
C LEU A 431 6.04 9.10 21.74
N THR A 432 5.73 8.88 23.02
CA THR A 432 4.39 9.24 23.51
C THR A 432 4.31 10.70 23.95
N ASP A 433 3.13 11.33 23.89
CA ASP A 433 2.95 12.73 24.32
C ASP A 433 3.43 12.96 25.76
N TYR A 434 3.19 11.96 26.63
CA TYR A 434 3.74 11.90 27.98
C TYR A 434 5.27 11.87 28.00
N GLU A 435 5.90 11.01 27.20
CA GLU A 435 7.36 10.92 27.12
C GLU A 435 7.95 12.24 26.64
N GLU A 436 7.37 12.82 25.61
CA GLU A 436 7.79 14.09 25.05
C GLU A 436 7.67 15.23 26.05
N THR A 437 6.52 15.36 26.71
CA THR A 437 6.28 16.52 27.59
C THR A 437 6.89 16.36 28.99
N GLU A 438 6.86 15.16 29.58
CA GLU A 438 7.24 14.92 30.97
C GLU A 438 8.62 14.27 31.13
N ILE A 439 9.18 13.64 30.09
CA ILE A 439 10.51 13.00 30.11
C ILE A 439 11.54 13.80 29.31
N TYR A 440 11.29 14.05 28.03
CA TYR A 440 12.28 14.60 27.09
C TYR A 440 12.21 16.12 26.94
N GLY A 441 11.04 16.72 27.18
CA GLY A 441 10.75 18.14 27.05
C GLY A 441 10.54 18.62 25.61
N THR A 442 10.26 17.71 24.68
CA THR A 442 9.99 17.95 23.25
C THR A 442 8.56 18.47 23.02
N ASP A 443 8.29 18.95 21.81
CA ASP A 443 6.98 19.45 21.38
C ASP A 443 6.18 18.31 20.75
N PRO A 444 5.17 17.75 21.45
CA PRO A 444 4.43 16.55 21.01
C PRO A 444 3.53 16.75 19.78
N LEU A 445 3.67 17.90 19.13
CA LEU A 445 2.98 18.26 17.89
C LEU A 445 3.97 18.42 16.73
N ASN A 446 5.25 18.15 16.96
CA ASN A 446 6.31 18.41 16.03
C ASN A 446 7.35 17.28 16.10
N PRO A 447 7.39 16.38 15.10
CA PRO A 447 8.22 15.17 15.16
C PRO A 447 9.73 15.46 15.18
N ASP A 448 10.13 16.72 14.96
CA ASP A 448 11.51 17.23 15.01
C ASP A 448 11.48 18.58 15.73
N THR A 449 11.54 18.55 17.06
CA THR A 449 11.30 19.71 17.93
C THR A 449 12.28 20.85 17.66
N ASP A 450 13.54 20.54 17.40
CA ASP A 450 14.57 21.55 17.19
C ASP A 450 14.85 21.89 15.71
N ASN A 451 14.11 21.25 14.81
CA ASN A 451 14.06 21.48 13.37
C ASN A 451 15.41 21.24 12.68
N ASP A 452 16.13 20.21 13.12
CA ASP A 452 17.44 19.86 12.60
C ASP A 452 17.43 18.74 11.56
N THR A 453 16.25 18.19 11.24
CA THR A 453 15.94 17.10 10.29
C THR A 453 16.04 15.68 10.83
N ILE A 454 16.36 15.48 12.11
CA ILE A 454 16.22 14.20 12.80
C ILE A 454 14.95 14.24 13.66
N SER A 455 14.21 13.13 13.74
CA SER A 455 13.06 13.09 14.63
C SER A 455 13.46 12.98 16.09
N ASP A 456 12.62 13.46 17.01
CA ASP A 456 12.92 13.49 18.44
C ASP A 456 13.22 12.08 18.98
N ARG A 457 12.44 11.08 18.54
CA ARG A 457 12.68 9.67 18.84
C ARG A 457 14.03 9.18 18.37
N ASP A 458 14.37 9.48 17.11
CA ASP A 458 15.59 9.00 16.49
C ASP A 458 16.82 9.63 17.17
N GLU A 459 16.70 10.88 17.62
CA GLU A 459 17.70 11.52 18.45
C GLU A 459 17.89 10.81 19.78
N ILE A 460 16.81 10.47 20.49
CA ILE A 460 16.88 9.73 21.75
C ILE A 460 17.53 8.35 21.56
N LEU A 461 17.16 7.62 20.49
CA LEU A 461 17.75 6.32 20.15
C LEU A 461 19.22 6.46 19.76
N ALA A 462 19.61 7.55 19.10
CA ALA A 462 20.99 7.90 18.79
C ALA A 462 21.78 8.44 20.01
N GLY A 463 21.10 8.76 21.11
CA GLY A 463 21.69 9.35 22.32
C GLY A 463 21.99 10.85 22.21
N LEU A 464 21.33 11.53 21.26
CA LEU A 464 21.30 12.97 21.05
C LEU A 464 20.29 13.66 21.99
N ASN A 465 20.21 14.98 21.92
CA ASN A 465 19.31 15.77 22.74
C ASN A 465 18.29 16.49 21.85
N PRO A 466 17.01 16.07 21.84
CA PRO A 466 16.01 16.52 20.87
C PRO A 466 15.53 17.98 21.02
N LEU A 467 16.21 18.75 21.85
CA LEU A 467 15.94 20.17 22.12
C LEU A 467 17.08 21.07 21.68
N ASN A 468 18.08 20.50 21.03
CA ASN A 468 19.30 21.19 20.69
C ASN A 468 19.81 20.67 19.36
N PRO A 469 19.76 21.48 18.29
CA PRO A 469 20.00 21.02 16.92
C PRO A 469 21.51 20.78 16.65
N SER A 470 22.32 20.60 17.69
CA SER A 470 23.76 20.41 17.60
C SER A 470 24.43 19.86 18.87
N THR A 471 25.14 18.76 18.73
CA THR A 471 25.94 18.16 19.79
C THR A 471 27.41 18.60 19.69
N ASN A 472 27.92 19.21 20.77
CA ASN A 472 29.29 19.77 20.84
C ASN A 472 29.63 20.79 19.73
N GLY A 473 28.60 21.48 19.19
CA GLY A 473 28.76 22.50 18.15
C GLY A 473 28.84 21.96 16.72
N VAL A 474 28.48 20.70 16.52
CA VAL A 474 28.22 20.07 15.21
C VAL A 474 26.70 19.86 15.11
N PRO A 475 26.02 20.25 14.01
CA PRO A 475 24.59 19.97 13.83
C PRO A 475 24.29 18.49 14.04
N ASP A 476 23.15 18.13 14.63
CA ASP A 476 22.88 16.74 15.00
C ASP A 476 22.61 15.86 13.77
N ALA A 477 21.99 16.41 12.73
CA ALA A 477 22.00 15.86 11.35
C ALA A 477 23.40 15.62 10.76
N GLU A 478 24.45 16.25 11.28
CA GLU A 478 25.84 16.01 10.91
C GLU A 478 26.60 15.11 11.90
N CYS A 479 26.00 14.75 13.04
CA CYS A 479 26.58 13.88 14.05
C CYS A 479 26.37 12.40 13.70
N THR A 480 27.47 11.64 13.60
CA THR A 480 27.40 10.22 13.25
C THR A 480 27.61 9.30 14.45
N PHE A 481 26.81 8.24 14.56
CA PHE A 481 26.86 7.26 15.64
C PHE A 481 27.11 5.87 15.10
N ALA A 482 27.97 5.11 15.79
CA ALA A 482 28.18 3.70 15.50
C ALA A 482 26.98 2.87 15.99
N GLN A 483 26.34 2.16 15.06
CA GLN A 483 25.14 1.38 15.22
C GLN A 483 25.35 0.02 14.55
N THR A 484 24.61 -1.00 14.98
CA THR A 484 24.67 -2.35 14.39
C THR A 484 23.26 -2.82 14.07
N ILE A 485 23.00 -3.04 12.78
CA ILE A 485 21.82 -3.73 12.29
C ILE A 485 22.13 -5.21 12.32
N SER A 486 21.53 -5.90 13.29
CA SER A 486 21.76 -7.33 13.49
C SER A 486 21.13 -8.15 12.35
N LYS A 487 21.66 -9.34 12.11
CA LYS A 487 21.13 -10.28 11.11
C LYS A 487 19.66 -10.69 11.35
N ASP A 488 19.17 -10.57 12.57
CA ASP A 488 17.79 -10.89 12.96
C ASP A 488 16.86 -9.67 12.80
N SER A 489 17.38 -8.52 12.35
CA SER A 489 16.60 -7.31 12.12
C SER A 489 15.58 -7.54 11.01
N ASN A 490 14.37 -6.99 11.22
CA ASN A 490 13.31 -7.03 10.22
C ASN A 490 13.70 -6.36 8.90
N VAL A 491 14.63 -5.40 8.95
CA VAL A 491 15.20 -4.72 7.78
C VAL A 491 15.88 -5.72 6.83
N LEU A 492 16.56 -6.74 7.36
CA LEU A 492 17.37 -7.66 6.56
C LEU A 492 16.63 -8.93 6.14
N LYS A 493 15.34 -9.05 6.45
CA LYS A 493 14.56 -10.31 6.29
C LYS A 493 14.46 -10.82 4.85
N GLU A 494 14.57 -9.93 3.85
CA GLU A 494 14.43 -10.30 2.43
C GLU A 494 15.72 -10.88 1.85
N ILE A 495 16.86 -10.50 2.44
CA ILE A 495 18.18 -11.05 2.16
C ILE A 495 18.45 -12.27 3.03
N ASN A 496 18.15 -12.20 4.33
CA ASN A 496 18.43 -13.28 5.28
C ASN A 496 17.34 -14.35 5.27
N THR A 497 17.19 -15.02 4.13
CA THR A 497 16.26 -16.12 3.91
C THR A 497 16.94 -17.48 4.12
N ASP A 498 16.14 -18.52 4.42
CA ASP A 498 16.65 -19.89 4.66
C ASP A 498 17.46 -20.48 3.48
N ASP A 499 17.24 -19.97 2.27
CA ASP A 499 17.90 -20.38 1.02
C ASP A 499 19.09 -19.51 0.63
N ASN A 500 19.32 -18.37 1.29
CA ASN A 500 20.49 -17.55 1.02
C ASN A 500 21.73 -18.17 1.71
N PRO A 501 22.84 -18.42 0.98
CA PRO A 501 24.04 -19.06 1.53
C PRO A 501 24.79 -18.23 2.58
N TYR A 502 24.31 -17.05 2.97
CA TYR A 502 24.89 -16.24 4.04
C TYR A 502 23.83 -15.45 4.80
N GLU A 503 24.21 -14.94 5.96
CA GLU A 503 23.46 -13.97 6.74
C GLU A 503 24.18 -12.62 6.71
N LEU A 504 23.50 -11.60 6.20
CA LEU A 504 23.91 -10.21 6.15
C LEU A 504 23.74 -9.56 7.53
N SER A 505 24.69 -8.72 7.92
CA SER A 505 24.57 -7.76 9.02
C SER A 505 25.36 -6.50 8.67
N ILE A 506 25.01 -5.37 9.27
CA ILE A 506 25.62 -4.08 8.92
C ILE A 506 26.03 -3.40 10.22
N ASP A 507 27.32 -3.03 10.36
CA ASP A 507 27.68 -1.98 11.31
C ASP A 507 27.75 -0.67 10.53
N ILE A 508 27.15 0.40 11.05
CA ILE A 508 27.11 1.67 10.35
C ILE A 508 27.39 2.80 11.35
N THR A 509 28.33 3.66 11.01
CA THR A 509 28.59 4.94 11.64
C THR A 509 28.01 6.02 10.74
N ALA A 510 26.80 6.47 11.06
CA ALA A 510 26.09 7.42 10.23
C ALA A 510 25.23 8.35 11.08
N ALA A 511 24.77 9.45 10.48
CA ALA A 511 23.83 10.37 11.07
C ALA A 511 22.42 9.76 11.11
N GLY A 512 21.65 10.08 12.16
CA GLY A 512 20.33 9.51 12.42
C GLY A 512 20.33 8.06 12.91
N TYR A 513 19.15 7.51 13.19
CA TYR A 513 18.96 6.13 13.62
C TYR A 513 18.93 5.19 12.40
N ALA A 514 19.98 4.38 12.26
CA ALA A 514 20.20 3.62 11.04
C ALA A 514 19.18 2.51 10.82
N GLU A 515 18.81 1.75 11.85
CA GLU A 515 17.87 0.63 11.69
C GLU A 515 16.43 1.09 11.40
N GLY A 516 16.06 2.33 11.77
CA GLY A 516 14.77 2.91 11.41
C GLY A 516 14.70 3.48 10.00
N SER A 517 15.85 3.86 9.43
CA SER A 517 15.93 4.60 8.16
C SER A 517 16.63 3.86 7.01
N ILE A 518 17.31 2.74 7.29
CA ILE A 518 17.99 1.94 6.28
C ILE A 518 17.03 0.96 5.61
N GLU A 519 17.09 0.89 4.30
CA GLU A 519 16.34 -0.08 3.51
C GLU A 519 17.33 -1.07 2.89
N VAL A 520 17.00 -2.36 2.98
CA VAL A 520 17.82 -3.42 2.42
C VAL A 520 16.95 -4.46 1.73
N GLU A 521 17.17 -4.64 0.43
CA GLU A 521 16.38 -5.53 -0.42
C GLU A 521 17.26 -6.27 -1.43
N GLU A 522 16.67 -7.21 -2.18
CA GLU A 522 17.35 -7.88 -3.28
C GLU A 522 17.45 -6.93 -4.47
N SER A 523 18.66 -6.62 -4.91
CA SER A 523 18.92 -5.60 -5.94
C SER A 523 18.27 -5.96 -7.29
N GLY A 524 17.65 -5.00 -7.98
CA GLY A 524 17.18 -5.16 -9.37
C GLY A 524 18.30 -5.47 -10.38
N TYR A 525 19.56 -5.15 -10.04
CA TYR A 525 20.72 -5.61 -10.82
C TYR A 525 20.91 -7.12 -10.74
N SER A 526 20.31 -7.82 -9.75
CA SER A 526 20.45 -9.27 -9.54
C SER A 526 20.11 -10.07 -10.80
N ALA A 527 19.05 -9.72 -11.53
CA ALA A 527 18.71 -10.39 -12.79
C ALA A 527 19.80 -10.21 -13.85
N ALA A 528 20.34 -8.99 -13.93
CA ALA A 528 21.38 -8.65 -14.86
C ALA A 528 22.75 -9.17 -14.45
N ILE A 529 23.05 -9.43 -13.16
CA ILE A 529 24.37 -9.89 -12.67
C ILE A 529 24.42 -11.39 -12.30
N ALA A 530 23.28 -12.05 -12.09
CA ALA A 530 23.21 -13.43 -11.61
C ALA A 530 23.93 -14.41 -12.56
N ASN A 531 24.91 -15.12 -12.00
CA ASN A 531 25.67 -16.16 -12.67
C ASN A 531 26.27 -17.12 -11.62
N ASP A 532 26.95 -18.17 -12.06
CA ASP A 532 27.58 -19.16 -11.18
C ASP A 532 28.74 -18.59 -10.31
N ILE A 533 29.17 -17.34 -10.56
CA ILE A 533 30.30 -16.67 -9.90
C ILE A 533 29.83 -15.91 -8.64
N ILE A 534 28.58 -15.44 -8.63
CA ILE A 534 27.99 -14.73 -7.48
C ILE A 534 27.38 -15.72 -6.50
N LEU A 535 27.70 -15.55 -5.22
CA LEU A 535 27.14 -16.33 -4.14
C LEU A 535 25.95 -15.60 -3.53
N GLY A 536 24.79 -16.25 -3.48
CA GLY A 536 23.59 -15.72 -2.82
C GLY A 536 22.94 -14.53 -3.54
N LYS A 537 22.12 -13.79 -2.80
CA LYS A 537 21.35 -12.64 -3.32
C LYS A 537 22.10 -11.32 -3.21
N ALA A 538 22.25 -10.56 -4.29
CA ALA A 538 22.87 -9.24 -4.19
C ALA A 538 21.99 -8.29 -3.36
N ALA A 539 22.55 -7.71 -2.31
CA ALA A 539 21.84 -6.82 -1.39
C ALA A 539 21.98 -5.37 -1.87
N GLU A 540 20.85 -4.73 -2.19
CA GLU A 540 20.78 -3.28 -2.33
C GLU A 540 20.65 -2.68 -0.93
N ILE A 541 21.57 -1.77 -0.58
CA ILE A 541 21.55 -1.08 0.70
C ILE A 541 21.32 0.40 0.42
N ILE A 542 20.21 0.96 0.92
CA ILE A 542 19.83 2.36 0.73
C ILE A 542 19.83 3.06 2.08
N TYR A 543 20.50 4.21 2.13
CA TYR A 543 20.54 5.06 3.31
C TYR A 543 20.76 6.52 2.90
N SER A 544 19.89 7.40 3.37
CA SER A 544 19.80 8.79 2.89
C SER A 544 20.65 9.77 3.69
N ASN A 545 20.91 9.44 4.95
CA ASN A 545 21.67 10.30 5.85
C ASN A 545 23.18 10.14 5.63
N ARG A 546 23.96 11.12 6.10
CA ARG A 546 25.41 11.09 5.98
C ARG A 546 26.00 9.83 6.62
N ILE A 547 26.83 9.13 5.88
CA ILE A 547 27.60 7.96 6.35
C ILE A 547 29.05 8.38 6.54
N ASP A 548 29.60 8.11 7.73
CA ASP A 548 31.05 8.20 7.97
C ASP A 548 31.74 6.86 7.74
N LYS A 549 31.02 5.77 8.03
CA LYS A 549 31.48 4.41 7.76
C LYS A 549 30.28 3.47 7.69
N ILE A 550 30.28 2.54 6.77
CA ILE A 550 29.41 1.38 6.74
C ILE A 550 30.29 0.14 6.57
N THR A 551 30.02 -0.87 7.39
CA THR A 551 30.68 -2.17 7.38
C THR A 551 29.63 -3.21 7.02
N VAL A 552 29.61 -3.64 5.76
CA VAL A 552 28.70 -4.67 5.26
C VAL A 552 29.32 -6.03 5.52
N LYS A 553 28.62 -6.89 6.28
CA LYS A 553 29.15 -8.18 6.77
C LYS A 553 28.33 -9.35 6.28
N PHE A 554 29.00 -10.29 5.64
CA PHE A 554 28.45 -11.57 5.21
C PHE A 554 28.98 -12.66 6.14
N SER A 555 28.09 -13.30 6.89
CA SER A 555 28.41 -14.33 7.89
C SER A 555 27.72 -15.65 7.58
N ASN A 556 28.15 -16.75 8.22
CA ASN A 556 27.61 -18.10 7.98
C ASN A 556 27.64 -18.53 6.50
N VAL A 557 28.63 -18.03 5.76
CA VAL A 557 28.77 -18.28 4.33
C VAL A 557 28.95 -19.79 4.06
N SER A 558 27.97 -20.39 3.39
CA SER A 558 27.92 -21.80 2.98
C SER A 558 28.35 -21.96 1.52
N TYR A 559 29.17 -22.98 1.25
CA TYR A 559 29.84 -23.17 -0.05
C TYR A 559 29.39 -24.42 -0.80
N GLU A 560 28.33 -25.10 -0.36
CA GLU A 560 27.87 -26.40 -0.90
C GLU A 560 27.52 -26.37 -2.40
N SER A 561 27.39 -25.18 -3.02
CA SER A 561 27.10 -24.98 -4.45
C SER A 561 28.29 -24.50 -5.32
N SER A 562 29.46 -24.22 -4.73
CA SER A 562 30.61 -23.63 -5.45
C SER A 562 31.71 -24.65 -5.79
N LYS A 563 32.49 -24.46 -6.87
CA LYS A 563 33.64 -25.33 -7.22
C LYS A 563 34.78 -25.31 -6.19
N ALA A 564 34.66 -24.52 -5.12
CA ALA A 564 35.62 -24.38 -4.03
C ALA A 564 35.76 -25.64 -3.13
N GLU A 565 34.95 -26.69 -3.35
CA GLU A 565 34.93 -27.94 -2.58
C GLU A 565 36.28 -28.70 -2.54
N ASN A 566 37.19 -28.42 -3.49
CA ASN A 566 38.39 -29.24 -3.72
C ASN A 566 39.68 -28.75 -3.04
N ASP A 567 39.65 -27.64 -2.31
CA ASP A 567 40.89 -27.06 -1.78
C ASP A 567 41.20 -27.61 -0.37
N SER A 568 42.46 -28.02 -0.13
CA SER A 568 42.84 -28.74 1.10
C SER A 568 43.67 -27.85 2.03
N GLY A 569 43.00 -27.20 2.99
CA GLY A 569 43.63 -26.40 4.05
C GLY A 569 42.59 -25.85 5.02
N ALA A 570 42.99 -25.42 6.23
CA ALA A 570 42.07 -24.94 7.27
C ALA A 570 41.30 -23.64 6.91
N PHE A 571 41.48 -23.12 5.69
CA PHE A 571 40.90 -21.88 5.16
C PHE A 571 40.57 -21.98 3.65
N ALA A 572 40.50 -23.19 3.11
CA ALA A 572 40.17 -23.44 1.72
C ALA A 572 38.72 -23.01 1.41
N GLY A 573 38.54 -22.08 0.47
CA GLY A 573 37.24 -21.62 -0.05
C GLY A 573 36.86 -20.19 0.31
N ILE A 574 36.81 -19.82 1.60
CA ILE A 574 36.25 -18.51 2.03
C ILE A 574 37.03 -17.29 1.51
N LYS A 575 38.37 -17.37 1.45
CA LYS A 575 39.23 -16.25 1.00
C LYS A 575 39.21 -16.02 -0.51
N ARG A 576 38.49 -16.87 -1.23
CA ARG A 576 38.25 -16.76 -2.67
C ARG A 576 37.10 -15.79 -2.96
N PHE A 577 36.23 -15.55 -1.99
CA PHE A 577 35.09 -14.65 -2.12
C PHE A 577 35.47 -13.22 -1.76
N ASN A 578 35.33 -12.34 -2.74
CA ASN A 578 35.49 -10.92 -2.56
C ASN A 578 34.11 -10.26 -2.56
N ILE A 579 33.96 -9.18 -1.78
CA ILE A 579 32.78 -8.32 -1.86
C ILE A 579 32.95 -7.44 -3.10
N PHE A 580 31.92 -7.42 -3.93
CA PHE A 580 31.81 -6.52 -5.06
C PHE A 580 30.69 -5.53 -4.80
N ARG A 581 30.82 -4.35 -5.42
CA ARG A 581 29.80 -3.32 -5.49
C ARG A 581 29.47 -3.01 -6.94
N TYR A 582 28.22 -2.70 -7.25
CA TYR A 582 27.83 -2.20 -8.56
C TYR A 582 28.10 -0.69 -8.67
N PHE A 583 28.75 -0.26 -9.76
CA PHE A 583 29.10 1.13 -10.05
C PHE A 583 28.31 1.61 -11.28
N GLU A 584 27.24 2.38 -11.06
CA GLU A 584 26.31 2.86 -12.09
C GLU A 584 27.00 3.76 -13.13
N GLU A 585 28.04 4.50 -12.73
CA GLU A 585 28.80 5.42 -13.61
C GLU A 585 29.37 4.68 -14.82
N VAL A 586 29.83 3.45 -14.60
CA VAL A 586 30.48 2.59 -15.60
C VAL A 586 29.66 1.36 -15.96
N ASN A 587 28.52 1.11 -15.30
CA ASN A 587 27.69 -0.09 -15.41
C ASN A 587 28.49 -1.38 -15.16
N MET A 588 29.27 -1.41 -14.08
CA MET A 588 30.14 -2.56 -13.76
C MET A 588 30.05 -2.98 -12.31
N LEU A 589 30.04 -4.29 -12.09
CA LEU A 589 30.27 -4.90 -10.80
C LEU A 589 31.80 -5.03 -10.57
N LEU A 590 32.33 -4.32 -9.58
CA LEU A 590 33.78 -4.22 -9.32
C LEU A 590 34.13 -4.56 -7.86
N PRO A 591 35.32 -5.12 -7.60
CA PRO A 591 35.69 -5.52 -6.25
C PRO A 591 35.92 -4.29 -5.36
N VAL A 592 35.45 -4.39 -4.11
CA VAL A 592 35.76 -3.45 -3.03
C VAL A 592 36.67 -4.11 -2.00
N GLU A 593 37.28 -3.30 -1.12
CA GLU A 593 38.19 -3.80 -0.09
C GLU A 593 37.50 -4.89 0.75
N THR A 594 38.03 -6.10 0.72
CA THR A 594 37.43 -7.26 1.38
C THR A 594 38.31 -7.75 2.51
N TYR A 595 37.75 -7.73 3.70
CA TYR A 595 38.37 -8.16 4.94
C TYR A 595 37.74 -9.46 5.44
N TYR A 596 38.52 -10.23 6.21
CA TYR A 596 38.11 -11.53 6.72
C TYR A 596 38.33 -11.58 8.22
N ASP A 597 37.28 -11.89 8.97
CA ASP A 597 37.38 -12.27 10.38
C ASP A 597 37.33 -13.80 10.50
N GLU A 598 38.51 -14.40 10.61
CA GLU A 598 38.68 -15.85 10.74
C GLU A 598 38.03 -16.44 12.00
N ALA A 599 37.83 -15.64 13.06
CA ALA A 599 37.26 -16.12 14.31
C ALA A 599 35.74 -16.30 14.21
N SER A 600 35.07 -15.43 13.45
CA SER A 600 33.62 -15.44 13.24
C SER A 600 33.19 -16.06 11.91
N GLY A 601 34.12 -16.25 10.97
CA GLY A 601 33.80 -16.70 9.61
C GLY A 601 33.09 -15.61 8.79
N THR A 602 33.35 -14.34 9.10
CA THR A 602 32.69 -13.19 8.48
C THR A 602 33.57 -12.57 7.40
N ILE A 603 33.01 -12.36 6.22
CA ILE A 603 33.59 -11.55 5.14
C ILE A 603 32.96 -10.17 5.24
N TYR A 604 33.75 -9.09 5.22
CA TYR A 604 33.21 -7.74 5.35
C TYR A 604 33.98 -6.71 4.55
N THR A 605 33.33 -5.60 4.21
CA THR A 605 33.96 -4.43 3.59
C THR A 605 33.71 -3.21 4.46
N ASP A 606 34.68 -2.33 4.55
CA ASP A 606 34.58 -1.02 5.21
C ASP A 606 34.54 0.05 4.12
N THR A 607 33.47 0.84 4.08
CA THR A 607 33.24 1.87 3.06
C THR A 607 32.44 3.02 3.66
N ASP A 608 32.17 4.07 2.91
CA ASP A 608 31.23 5.15 3.23
C ASP A 608 30.05 5.21 2.23
N MET A 609 29.96 4.21 1.35
CA MET A 609 29.01 4.16 0.24
C MET A 609 27.91 3.11 0.42
N THR A 610 26.72 3.44 -0.07
CA THR A 610 25.57 2.55 -0.26
C THR A 610 25.51 2.01 -1.69
N GLY A 611 24.52 1.15 -1.97
CA GLY A 611 24.28 0.54 -3.28
C GLY A 611 24.24 -0.99 -3.22
N THR A 612 24.37 -1.62 -4.39
CA THR A 612 24.33 -3.09 -4.53
C THR A 612 25.65 -3.72 -4.10
N TYR A 613 25.59 -4.65 -3.15
CA TYR A 613 26.71 -5.48 -2.70
C TYR A 613 26.43 -6.97 -2.90
N CYS A 614 27.44 -7.72 -3.33
CA CYS A 614 27.36 -9.18 -3.42
C CYS A 614 28.70 -9.86 -3.14
N LEU A 615 28.66 -11.15 -2.81
CA LEU A 615 29.85 -11.98 -2.72
C LEU A 615 30.14 -12.61 -4.09
N VAL A 616 31.35 -12.41 -4.60
CA VAL A 616 31.77 -12.91 -5.89
C VAL A 616 33.01 -13.77 -5.72
N ASP A 617 33.01 -14.91 -6.37
CA ASP A 617 34.18 -15.75 -6.45
C ASP A 617 35.26 -15.12 -7.36
N MET A 618 36.32 -14.61 -6.75
CA MET A 618 37.35 -13.84 -7.47
C MET A 618 38.11 -14.69 -8.49
N GLU A 619 38.28 -15.98 -8.23
CA GLU A 619 38.97 -16.89 -9.15
C GLU A 619 38.09 -17.18 -10.36
N GLU A 620 36.82 -17.55 -10.14
CA GLU A 620 35.89 -17.82 -11.24
C GLU A 620 35.61 -16.56 -12.07
N TRP A 621 35.59 -15.39 -11.43
CA TRP A 621 35.51 -14.11 -12.11
C TRP A 621 36.73 -13.87 -13.02
N LEU A 622 37.96 -14.05 -12.52
CA LEU A 622 39.17 -13.86 -13.32
C LEU A 622 39.32 -14.91 -14.45
N ASP A 623 38.90 -16.16 -14.21
CA ASP A 623 38.93 -17.24 -15.19
C ASP A 623 37.92 -17.03 -16.32
N ALA A 624 36.73 -16.52 -16.00
CA ALA A 624 35.77 -16.11 -17.01
C ALA A 624 36.34 -15.03 -17.95
N ILE A 625 37.24 -14.18 -17.45
CA ILE A 625 37.87 -13.08 -18.19
C ILE A 625 39.09 -13.54 -18.99
N MET A 626 39.80 -14.54 -18.48
CA MET A 626 41.07 -15.02 -19.02
C MET A 626 41.11 -16.54 -18.99
N PRO A 627 40.29 -17.24 -19.80
CA PRO A 627 40.31 -18.68 -19.83
C PRO A 627 41.73 -19.15 -20.17
N GLU A 628 42.33 -19.91 -19.26
CA GLU A 628 43.62 -20.54 -19.53
C GLU A 628 43.46 -21.48 -20.72
N ASN A 629 44.42 -21.45 -21.64
CA ASN A 629 44.50 -22.38 -22.77
C ASN A 629 44.15 -23.80 -22.32
N SER A 630 42.96 -24.28 -22.68
CA SER A 630 42.51 -25.64 -22.40
C SER A 630 43.22 -26.63 -23.34
N GLY A 631 44.52 -26.79 -23.12
CA GLY A 631 45.27 -27.92 -23.63
C GLY A 631 45.03 -29.15 -22.75
N SER A 632 44.44 -30.18 -23.34
CA SER A 632 44.43 -31.60 -22.93
C SER A 632 43.19 -32.16 -22.19
N GLU A 633 42.38 -32.88 -22.98
CA GLU A 633 41.68 -34.15 -22.67
C GLU A 633 40.82 -34.22 -21.39
N THR A 634 39.53 -33.85 -21.49
CA THR A 634 38.37 -34.75 -21.65
C THR A 634 37.09 -33.95 -21.42
N ALA A 635 36.38 -33.58 -22.49
CA ALA A 635 35.02 -33.01 -22.39
C ALA A 635 34.10 -33.78 -23.33
N GLY A 636 33.69 -34.97 -22.88
CA GLY A 636 32.36 -35.45 -23.19
C GLY A 636 31.52 -35.17 -21.96
N THR A 637 30.77 -34.07 -21.98
CA THR A 637 29.40 -33.81 -21.44
C THR A 637 29.25 -32.35 -21.00
N ASP A 638 28.21 -31.74 -21.57
CA ASP A 638 27.45 -30.56 -21.11
C ASP A 638 28.11 -29.17 -21.21
N ILE A 639 28.20 -28.67 -22.44
CA ILE A 639 27.86 -27.27 -22.74
C ILE A 639 26.60 -27.31 -23.60
N GLY A 640 25.51 -26.74 -23.08
CA GLY A 640 24.20 -26.73 -23.72
C GLY A 640 24.23 -25.99 -25.04
N VAL A 641 24.33 -26.74 -26.14
CA VAL A 641 23.85 -26.29 -27.45
C VAL A 641 22.33 -26.27 -27.36
N MET A 642 21.75 -25.11 -27.02
CA MET A 642 20.33 -24.88 -27.25
C MET A 642 20.09 -24.92 -28.77
N SER A 643 19.46 -26.00 -29.22
CA SER A 643 18.91 -26.08 -30.57
C SER A 643 17.74 -25.10 -30.68
N LEU A 644 17.88 -24.06 -31.50
CA LEU A 644 16.75 -23.30 -32.00
C LEU A 644 15.93 -24.21 -32.93
N GLN A 645 14.84 -24.78 -32.40
CA GLN A 645 13.72 -25.22 -33.23
C GLN A 645 12.99 -23.97 -33.71
N ALA A 646 13.29 -23.54 -34.94
CA ALA A 646 12.48 -22.57 -35.66
C ALA A 646 11.28 -23.29 -36.28
N ASP A 647 10.11 -23.17 -35.63
CA ASP A 647 8.83 -23.27 -36.33
C ASP A 647 8.64 -21.99 -37.15
N THR A 648 8.61 -22.10 -38.48
CA THR A 648 8.00 -21.07 -39.32
C THR A 648 7.38 -21.70 -40.57
N GLU A 649 6.05 -21.75 -40.56
CA GLU A 649 5.26 -21.82 -41.79
C GLU A 649 5.43 -20.49 -42.55
N VAL A 650 6.00 -20.52 -43.77
CA VAL A 650 5.63 -19.56 -44.83
C VAL A 650 5.58 -20.28 -46.18
N MET A 651 4.41 -20.16 -46.83
CA MET A 651 4.18 -20.54 -48.21
C MET A 651 4.79 -19.54 -49.20
N ALA A 652 5.60 -20.07 -50.14
CA ALA A 652 5.66 -19.77 -51.59
C ALA A 652 6.15 -18.37 -52.06
N LEU A 653 6.95 -18.16 -53.13
CA LEU A 653 7.21 -18.88 -54.40
C LEU A 653 8.49 -18.33 -55.11
N ASN A 654 9.17 -19.24 -55.82
CA ASN A 654 9.85 -19.11 -57.13
C ASN A 654 11.19 -18.36 -57.32
N GLY A 655 12.21 -19.13 -57.74
CA GLY A 655 13.23 -18.69 -58.71
C GLY A 655 14.57 -19.42 -58.65
N SER A 656 14.78 -20.43 -59.49
CA SER A 656 16.06 -21.16 -59.66
C SER A 656 17.02 -20.49 -60.68
N PRO A 657 18.33 -20.87 -60.68
CA PRO A 657 19.49 -20.02 -60.97
C PRO A 657 20.10 -20.21 -62.38
N THR A 658 20.96 -19.29 -62.84
CA THR A 658 22.10 -19.59 -63.75
C THR A 658 23.10 -18.43 -63.92
N GLU A 659 24.37 -18.74 -63.63
CA GLU A 659 25.62 -18.46 -64.37
C GLU A 659 25.89 -17.08 -65.04
N ALA A 660 26.83 -16.32 -64.47
CA ALA A 660 28.04 -15.81 -65.16
C ALA A 660 29.01 -15.15 -64.15
N ALA A 661 29.85 -15.98 -63.53
CA ALA A 661 31.09 -15.55 -62.87
C ALA A 661 32.21 -15.43 -63.93
N GLN A 662 33.06 -14.40 -63.83
CA GLN A 662 34.47 -14.51 -64.22
C GLN A 662 35.30 -13.35 -63.64
N HIS A 663 36.35 -13.74 -62.90
CA HIS A 663 37.37 -12.95 -62.19
C HIS A 663 36.98 -12.35 -60.83
N ALA A 664 36.80 -13.22 -59.84
CA ALA A 664 37.33 -12.98 -58.50
C ALA A 664 38.01 -14.28 -58.07
N VAL A 665 39.24 -14.18 -57.55
CA VAL A 665 39.90 -15.30 -56.86
C VAL A 665 38.99 -15.65 -55.68
N THR A 666 38.37 -16.83 -55.70
CA THR A 666 37.56 -17.32 -54.59
C THR A 666 38.47 -17.58 -53.39
N VAL A 667 38.41 -16.70 -52.41
CA VAL A 667 38.91 -16.93 -51.04
C VAL A 667 38.01 -18.00 -50.40
N PRO A 668 38.55 -19.07 -49.79
CA PRO A 668 37.73 -20.03 -49.05
C PRO A 668 37.08 -19.33 -47.86
N ALA A 669 35.74 -19.34 -47.81
CA ALA A 669 34.98 -19.02 -46.60
C ALA A 669 35.14 -20.18 -45.61
N GLY A 670 36.17 -20.11 -44.78
CA GLY A 670 36.32 -20.87 -43.54
C GLY A 670 36.75 -19.88 -42.46
N ASP A 671 36.30 -20.08 -41.23
CA ASP A 671 36.65 -19.23 -40.09
C ASP A 671 38.18 -19.19 -39.95
N ILE A 672 38.80 -18.04 -40.23
CA ILE A 672 40.23 -17.84 -40.03
C ILE A 672 40.45 -17.71 -38.53
N GLU A 673 41.18 -18.65 -37.95
CA GLU A 673 41.52 -18.63 -36.52
C GLU A 673 42.64 -17.61 -36.28
N ILE A 674 42.26 -16.39 -35.86
CA ILE A 674 43.20 -15.32 -35.54
C ILE A 674 43.62 -15.45 -34.08
N SER A 675 44.88 -15.81 -33.86
CA SER A 675 45.50 -15.85 -32.55
C SER A 675 46.03 -14.47 -32.18
N GLN A 676 45.71 -13.95 -30.99
CA GLN A 676 46.08 -12.59 -30.57
C GLN A 676 47.30 -12.62 -29.65
N TYR A 677 48.29 -11.77 -29.90
CA TYR A 677 49.47 -11.62 -29.05
C TYR A 677 50.03 -10.20 -29.10
N ASN A 678 50.39 -9.63 -27.95
CA ASN A 678 50.99 -8.29 -27.81
C ASN A 678 50.25 -7.13 -28.52
N GLY A 679 48.94 -7.24 -28.73
CA GLY A 679 48.14 -6.21 -29.43
C GLY A 679 48.01 -6.41 -30.94
N HIS A 680 48.61 -7.48 -31.47
CA HIS A 680 48.57 -7.86 -32.88
C HIS A 680 47.76 -9.16 -33.05
N GLY A 681 47.09 -9.31 -34.19
CA GLY A 681 46.45 -10.55 -34.60
C GLY A 681 47.38 -11.36 -35.51
N TYR A 682 47.36 -12.69 -35.40
CA TYR A 682 48.19 -13.59 -36.20
C TYR A 682 47.37 -14.76 -36.70
N ALA A 683 47.53 -15.12 -37.97
CA ALA A 683 46.90 -16.32 -38.52
C ALA A 683 47.90 -17.08 -39.38
N ILE A 684 47.90 -18.40 -39.23
CA ILE A 684 48.67 -19.29 -40.07
C ILE A 684 47.79 -19.82 -41.21
N PHE A 685 48.28 -19.66 -42.43
CA PHE A 685 47.60 -20.12 -43.63
C PHE A 685 48.35 -21.33 -44.16
N ASP A 686 47.76 -22.52 -44.00
CA ASP A 686 48.26 -23.78 -44.55
C ASP A 686 47.96 -23.88 -46.07
N MET A 687 48.50 -22.92 -46.82
CA MET A 687 48.41 -22.83 -48.26
C MET A 687 49.82 -22.64 -48.83
N ASP A 688 50.24 -23.52 -49.73
CA ASP A 688 51.55 -23.44 -50.35
C ASP A 688 51.63 -22.26 -51.34
N MET A 689 52.17 -21.13 -50.87
CA MET A 689 52.39 -19.90 -51.65
C MET A 689 53.88 -19.54 -51.73
N THR A 690 54.28 -18.94 -52.85
CA THR A 690 55.57 -18.23 -52.89
C THR A 690 55.55 -17.07 -51.91
N TRP A 691 56.72 -16.60 -51.46
CA TRP A 691 56.79 -15.50 -50.50
C TRP A 691 56.09 -14.23 -51.00
N GLU A 692 56.26 -13.88 -52.28
CA GLU A 692 55.55 -12.76 -52.91
C GLU A 692 54.02 -12.95 -52.92
N GLU A 693 53.54 -14.14 -53.29
CA GLU A 693 52.10 -14.45 -53.26
C GLU A 693 51.54 -14.39 -51.83
N ALA A 694 52.30 -14.85 -50.84
CA ALA A 694 51.92 -14.81 -49.43
C ALA A 694 51.89 -13.37 -48.88
N ARG A 695 52.89 -12.55 -49.24
CA ARG A 695 52.90 -11.11 -48.95
C ARG A 695 51.68 -10.42 -49.53
N ASP A 696 51.42 -10.60 -50.81
CA ASP A 696 50.29 -10.00 -51.51
C ASP A 696 48.96 -10.51 -50.94
N TYR A 697 48.89 -11.77 -50.49
CA TYR A 697 47.73 -12.34 -49.82
C TYR A 697 47.48 -11.69 -48.45
N CYS A 698 48.49 -11.58 -47.58
CA CYS A 698 48.34 -10.90 -46.30
C CYS A 698 47.96 -9.42 -46.50
N GLN A 699 48.56 -8.74 -47.48
CA GLN A 699 48.18 -7.37 -47.86
C GLN A 699 46.74 -7.25 -48.34
N SER A 700 46.20 -8.27 -49.04
CA SER A 700 44.80 -8.29 -49.46
C SER A 700 43.80 -8.46 -48.31
N LEU A 701 44.30 -8.87 -47.13
CA LEU A 701 43.54 -8.98 -45.88
C LEU A 701 43.80 -7.79 -44.95
N ASP A 702 44.34 -6.68 -45.46
CA ASP A 702 44.74 -5.50 -44.67
C ASP A 702 45.76 -5.82 -43.54
N GLY A 703 46.52 -6.90 -43.71
CA GLY A 703 47.65 -7.27 -42.86
C GLY A 703 48.97 -7.29 -43.62
N HIS A 704 49.99 -7.92 -43.05
CA HIS A 704 51.27 -8.17 -43.71
C HIS A 704 51.82 -9.53 -43.29
N LEU A 705 52.86 -10.01 -43.98
CA LEU A 705 53.60 -11.17 -43.47
C LEU A 705 54.20 -10.83 -42.11
N VAL A 706 54.15 -11.77 -41.18
CA VAL A 706 54.53 -11.54 -39.79
C VAL A 706 55.93 -10.97 -39.65
N THR A 707 56.02 -9.92 -38.83
CA THR A 707 57.26 -9.32 -38.38
C THR A 707 57.54 -9.76 -36.95
N ILE A 708 58.81 -9.90 -36.58
CA ILE A 708 59.17 -10.47 -35.28
C ILE A 708 60.22 -9.57 -34.62
N GLY A 709 59.76 -8.77 -33.67
CA GLY A 709 60.56 -7.80 -32.92
C GLY A 709 61.10 -8.33 -31.59
N SER A 710 60.63 -9.48 -31.09
CA SER A 710 61.04 -10.01 -29.78
C SER A 710 61.18 -11.53 -29.72
N LEU A 711 61.87 -12.03 -28.68
CA LEU A 711 61.99 -13.47 -28.44
C LEU A 711 60.64 -14.08 -28.04
N GLU A 712 59.85 -13.34 -27.28
CA GLU A 712 58.56 -13.76 -26.75
C GLU A 712 57.54 -13.91 -27.89
N GLU A 713 57.51 -12.95 -28.82
CA GLU A 713 56.76 -13.04 -30.07
C GLU A 713 57.24 -14.20 -30.95
N ASN A 714 58.55 -14.39 -31.10
CA ASN A 714 59.09 -15.53 -31.84
C ASN A 714 58.61 -16.88 -31.26
N MET A 715 58.55 -17.00 -29.93
CA MET A 715 58.07 -18.20 -29.25
C MET A 715 56.56 -18.39 -29.43
N PHE A 716 55.79 -17.30 -29.43
CA PHE A 716 54.36 -17.34 -29.72
C PHE A 716 54.11 -17.82 -31.16
N ILE A 717 54.76 -17.22 -32.16
CA ILE A 717 54.63 -17.64 -33.57
C ILE A 717 55.12 -19.07 -33.77
N GLN A 718 56.22 -19.46 -33.14
CA GLN A 718 56.68 -20.85 -33.13
C GLN A 718 55.58 -21.81 -32.65
N SER A 719 54.84 -21.44 -31.60
CA SER A 719 53.76 -22.27 -31.06
C SER A 719 52.62 -22.45 -32.07
N LEU A 720 52.25 -21.39 -32.80
CA LEU A 720 51.24 -21.47 -33.87
C LEU A 720 51.69 -22.42 -34.99
N VAL A 721 52.94 -22.26 -35.44
CA VAL A 721 53.55 -23.13 -36.48
C VAL A 721 53.59 -24.59 -36.03
N SER A 722 54.03 -24.84 -34.79
CA SER A 722 54.11 -26.19 -34.21
C SER A 722 52.75 -26.84 -34.03
N ASN A 723 51.76 -26.09 -33.51
CA ASN A 723 50.40 -26.58 -33.27
C ASN A 723 49.67 -26.90 -34.57
N ALA A 724 49.90 -26.10 -35.62
CA ALA A 724 49.40 -26.38 -36.97
C ALA A 724 50.10 -27.56 -37.66
N GLY A 725 51.16 -28.14 -37.06
CA GLY A 725 51.94 -29.21 -37.66
C GLY A 725 52.76 -28.77 -38.89
N ILE A 726 52.97 -27.46 -39.03
CA ILE A 726 53.68 -26.85 -40.16
C ILE A 726 55.18 -26.87 -39.90
N LYS A 727 55.96 -27.32 -40.88
CA LYS A 727 57.42 -27.43 -40.76
C LYS A 727 58.19 -26.18 -41.13
N TYR A 728 57.64 -25.42 -42.09
CA TYR A 728 58.23 -24.21 -42.65
C TYR A 728 57.09 -23.23 -42.92
N ALA A 729 57.21 -22.00 -42.44
CA ALA A 729 56.26 -20.93 -42.70
C ALA A 729 56.98 -19.67 -43.20
N ALA A 730 56.45 -19.01 -44.23
CA ALA A 730 56.97 -17.72 -44.67
C ALA A 730 56.72 -16.64 -43.61
N ILE A 731 57.75 -15.82 -43.36
CA ILE A 731 57.71 -14.67 -42.45
C ILE A 731 58.18 -13.42 -43.20
N GLY A 732 57.84 -12.24 -42.70
CA GLY A 732 57.90 -10.99 -43.44
C GLY A 732 59.27 -10.36 -43.66
N MET A 733 60.38 -11.11 -43.60
CA MET A 733 61.72 -10.57 -43.86
C MET A 733 62.21 -10.91 -45.28
N SER A 734 62.94 -9.98 -45.88
CA SER A 734 63.61 -10.16 -47.19
C SER A 734 64.87 -9.32 -47.30
N ASP A 735 65.85 -9.72 -48.11
CA ASP A 735 67.01 -8.91 -48.50
C ASP A 735 67.13 -8.69 -50.03
N GLU A 736 66.03 -8.91 -50.77
CA GLU A 736 65.94 -8.77 -52.23
C GLU A 736 66.43 -7.40 -52.75
N GLU A 737 66.25 -6.33 -51.97
CA GLU A 737 66.68 -4.98 -52.35
C GLU A 737 68.20 -4.78 -52.28
N GLU A 738 68.84 -5.32 -51.24
CA GLU A 738 70.29 -5.24 -51.01
C GLU A 738 70.79 -6.49 -50.29
N GLU A 739 71.33 -7.43 -51.08
CA GLU A 739 71.92 -8.70 -50.61
C GLU A 739 72.75 -8.54 -49.33
N GLY A 740 72.39 -9.32 -48.30
CA GLY A 740 73.00 -9.30 -46.97
C GLY A 740 72.42 -8.23 -46.03
N THR A 741 71.44 -7.43 -46.48
CA THR A 741 70.73 -6.43 -45.69
C THR A 741 69.24 -6.77 -45.61
N TRP A 742 68.88 -7.50 -44.56
CA TRP A 742 67.51 -7.94 -44.32
C TRP A 742 66.63 -6.83 -43.76
N VAL A 743 65.41 -6.73 -44.29
CA VAL A 743 64.37 -5.78 -43.89
C VAL A 743 63.03 -6.48 -43.70
N TRP A 744 62.20 -5.97 -42.79
CA TRP A 744 60.81 -6.39 -42.65
C TRP A 744 59.92 -5.75 -43.72
N VAL A 745 58.86 -6.44 -44.14
CA VAL A 745 57.84 -5.96 -45.10
C VAL A 745 57.14 -4.68 -44.65
N THR A 746 57.11 -4.39 -43.35
CA THR A 746 56.56 -3.17 -42.75
C THR A 746 57.55 -2.00 -42.76
N GLY A 747 58.84 -2.25 -42.98
CA GLY A 747 59.92 -1.27 -42.87
C GLY A 747 60.43 -1.06 -41.43
N GLU A 748 60.00 -1.86 -40.47
CA GLU A 748 60.48 -1.84 -39.09
C GLU A 748 61.97 -2.21 -38.96
N PRO A 749 62.68 -1.68 -37.94
CA PRO A 749 64.07 -2.04 -37.70
C PRO A 749 64.21 -3.51 -37.28
N MET A 750 65.09 -4.24 -37.95
CA MET A 750 65.35 -5.65 -37.66
C MET A 750 66.36 -5.83 -36.50
N ASP A 751 65.99 -5.33 -35.32
CA ASP A 751 66.84 -5.34 -34.11
C ASP A 751 66.90 -6.72 -33.41
N PHE A 752 65.93 -7.59 -33.70
CA PHE A 752 65.88 -8.97 -33.25
C PHE A 752 66.05 -9.93 -34.43
N THR A 753 66.87 -10.97 -34.24
CA THR A 753 67.02 -12.05 -35.23
C THR A 753 67.12 -13.41 -34.56
N PHE A 754 66.50 -14.43 -35.16
CA PHE A 754 66.51 -15.79 -34.62
C PHE A 754 66.92 -16.86 -35.64
N TRP A 755 67.96 -16.55 -36.42
CA TRP A 755 68.54 -17.44 -37.42
C TRP A 755 68.91 -18.84 -36.89
N ASN A 756 68.79 -19.83 -37.76
CA ASN A 756 69.26 -21.18 -37.53
C ASN A 756 70.81 -21.24 -37.59
N TYR A 757 71.39 -22.35 -37.11
CA TYR A 757 72.85 -22.50 -37.08
C TYR A 757 73.44 -22.45 -38.49
N ARG A 758 74.19 -21.36 -38.76
CA ARG A 758 74.86 -20.99 -40.03
C ARG A 758 74.00 -20.21 -41.03
N GLU A 759 72.79 -19.81 -40.64
CA GLU A 759 71.93 -18.93 -41.43
C GLU A 759 72.09 -17.44 -41.04
N PRO A 760 71.78 -16.51 -41.96
CA PRO A 760 71.47 -16.74 -43.38
C PRO A 760 72.74 -17.13 -44.14
N ASN A 761 72.65 -18.15 -45.00
CA ASN A 761 73.84 -18.73 -45.65
C ASN A 761 73.97 -18.37 -47.13
N ASN A 762 72.93 -17.80 -47.75
CA ASN A 762 72.79 -17.56 -49.18
C ASN A 762 73.37 -18.73 -50.00
N ALA A 763 72.89 -19.94 -49.70
CA ALA A 763 73.35 -21.19 -50.27
C ALA A 763 73.25 -21.18 -51.79
N GLY A 764 74.41 -21.07 -52.44
CA GLY A 764 74.54 -21.10 -53.89
C GLY A 764 74.91 -19.77 -54.53
N ASN A 765 75.06 -18.68 -53.76
CA ASN A 765 75.37 -17.33 -54.24
C ASN A 765 74.34 -16.77 -55.26
N GLU A 766 73.11 -17.29 -55.31
CA GLU A 766 72.09 -16.91 -56.30
C GLU A 766 70.67 -17.04 -55.70
N GLY A 767 70.23 -16.05 -54.91
CA GLY A 767 68.81 -15.66 -54.78
C GLY A 767 67.98 -16.33 -53.68
N GLN A 768 68.54 -16.50 -52.47
CA GLN A 768 67.75 -16.80 -51.27
C GLN A 768 67.36 -15.51 -50.56
N ASP A 769 66.41 -14.78 -51.15
CA ASP A 769 66.12 -13.40 -50.73
C ASP A 769 64.96 -13.27 -49.72
N HIS A 770 64.37 -14.39 -49.29
CA HIS A 770 63.12 -14.42 -48.50
C HIS A 770 63.23 -15.24 -47.21
N GLY A 771 62.58 -14.78 -46.15
CA GLY A 771 62.66 -15.39 -44.82
C GLY A 771 61.58 -16.45 -44.53
N TYR A 772 62.01 -17.52 -43.87
CA TYR A 772 61.14 -18.61 -43.43
C TYR A 772 61.45 -19.04 -42.00
N MET A 773 60.42 -19.44 -41.25
CA MET A 773 60.52 -19.97 -39.89
C MET A 773 60.32 -21.50 -39.89
N TYR A 774 61.16 -22.22 -39.15
CA TYR A 774 61.02 -23.64 -38.82
C TYR A 774 60.04 -23.88 -37.66
N ASP A 775 59.53 -25.11 -37.54
CA ASP A 775 58.75 -25.57 -36.37
C ASP A 775 59.45 -25.37 -35.00
N ASN A 776 60.78 -25.32 -34.98
CA ASN A 776 61.56 -25.01 -33.78
C ASN A 776 61.78 -23.50 -33.53
N GLY A 777 61.12 -22.64 -34.32
CA GLY A 777 61.13 -21.19 -34.22
C GLY A 777 62.34 -20.51 -34.88
N ARG A 778 63.35 -21.26 -35.35
CA ARG A 778 64.56 -20.72 -36.00
C ARG A 778 64.27 -20.27 -37.42
N TRP A 779 65.05 -19.32 -37.94
CA TRP A 779 64.84 -18.77 -39.27
C TRP A 779 65.87 -19.24 -40.32
N ASP A 780 65.44 -19.26 -41.57
CA ASP A 780 66.22 -19.62 -42.77
C ASP A 780 65.96 -18.61 -43.89
N ASP A 781 66.96 -18.39 -44.74
CA ASP A 781 66.81 -17.71 -46.02
C ASP A 781 66.45 -18.73 -47.12
N GLY A 782 65.50 -18.40 -48.00
CA GLY A 782 64.96 -19.33 -48.97
C GLY A 782 64.73 -18.71 -50.35
N PHE A 783 64.69 -19.56 -51.38
CA PHE A 783 64.59 -19.11 -52.77
C PHE A 783 63.20 -18.57 -53.10
N TYR A 784 63.13 -17.58 -54.01
CA TYR A 784 61.91 -16.95 -54.52
C TYR A 784 60.81 -17.91 -55.03
N ASN A 785 61.18 -19.11 -55.49
CA ASN A 785 60.25 -20.08 -56.06
C ASN A 785 59.78 -21.15 -55.08
N VAL A 786 60.22 -21.10 -53.82
CA VAL A 786 59.77 -22.04 -52.79
C VAL A 786 58.36 -21.67 -52.35
N ARG A 787 57.51 -22.68 -52.19
CA ARG A 787 56.12 -22.52 -51.78
C ARG A 787 55.92 -23.17 -50.41
N TYR A 788 55.49 -22.38 -49.44
CA TYR A 788 55.21 -22.83 -48.08
C TYR A 788 53.93 -22.18 -47.55
N PRO A 789 53.36 -22.74 -46.48
CA PRO A 789 52.46 -22.02 -45.59
C PRO A 789 53.07 -20.69 -45.14
N PHE A 790 52.26 -19.77 -44.67
CA PHE A 790 52.70 -18.43 -44.29
C PHE A 790 51.90 -17.90 -43.11
N ILE A 791 52.45 -16.89 -42.44
CA ILE A 791 51.81 -16.28 -41.27
C ILE A 791 51.54 -14.81 -41.60
N CYS A 792 50.28 -14.42 -41.48
CA CYS A 792 49.91 -13.00 -41.54
C CYS A 792 49.83 -12.41 -40.12
N GLU A 793 50.11 -11.12 -40.04
CA GLU A 793 50.01 -10.26 -38.87
C GLU A 793 49.14 -9.04 -39.17
N TRP A 794 48.44 -8.54 -38.15
CA TRP A 794 47.64 -7.32 -38.19
C TRP A 794 47.98 -6.41 -37.00
N ASP A 795 48.47 -5.20 -37.30
CA ASP A 795 49.06 -4.21 -36.36
C ASP A 795 48.09 -3.47 -35.42
N ASN A 796 46.83 -3.88 -35.38
CA ASN A 796 45.86 -3.51 -34.37
C ASN A 796 44.86 -4.64 -34.35
N GLY A 797 44.90 -5.48 -33.31
CA GLY A 797 44.08 -6.68 -33.17
C GLY A 797 42.78 -6.61 -33.97
N TYR A 798 42.76 -7.32 -35.09
CA TYR A 798 41.59 -7.40 -35.97
C TYR A 798 40.45 -7.96 -35.13
N THR A 799 39.61 -7.08 -34.57
CA THR A 799 38.23 -7.44 -34.29
C THR A 799 37.65 -7.68 -35.67
N SER A 800 37.30 -8.93 -36.01
CA SER A 800 36.48 -9.20 -37.21
C SER A 800 35.41 -8.11 -37.26
N ASP A 801 35.26 -7.39 -38.38
CA ASP A 801 34.84 -5.96 -38.53
C ASP A 801 33.68 -5.40 -37.67
N ASN A 802 33.03 -6.20 -36.82
CA ASN A 802 31.88 -5.90 -35.98
C ASN A 802 31.82 -6.71 -34.65
N GLN A 803 32.90 -7.35 -34.19
CA GLN A 803 32.93 -8.10 -32.91
C GLN A 803 33.73 -7.40 -31.81
N TYR A 804 33.14 -7.18 -30.65
CA TYR A 804 33.72 -6.42 -29.55
C TYR A 804 33.62 -7.20 -28.24
N MET A 805 34.68 -7.20 -27.44
CA MET A 805 34.60 -7.70 -26.06
C MET A 805 33.95 -6.62 -25.20
N SER A 806 32.92 -6.99 -24.45
CA SER A 806 32.16 -6.10 -23.59
C SER A 806 31.94 -6.70 -22.20
N PHE A 807 31.56 -5.85 -21.25
CA PHE A 807 31.09 -6.25 -19.94
C PHE A 807 29.60 -5.91 -19.84
N THR A 808 28.76 -6.91 -19.63
CA THR A 808 27.40 -6.75 -19.12
C THR A 808 27.45 -6.90 -17.60
N PRO A 809 26.40 -6.51 -16.86
CA PRO A 809 26.36 -6.79 -15.42
C PRO A 809 26.55 -8.30 -15.12
N THR A 810 26.12 -9.19 -16.03
CA THR A 810 26.15 -10.67 -15.93
C THR A 810 27.55 -11.23 -16.12
N GLY A 811 28.51 -10.41 -16.54
CA GLY A 811 29.88 -10.80 -16.80
C GLY A 811 30.35 -10.36 -18.18
N TRP A 812 31.38 -11.04 -18.68
CA TRP A 812 31.98 -10.68 -19.97
C TRP A 812 31.26 -11.35 -21.12
N LYS A 813 30.99 -10.57 -22.17
CA LYS A 813 30.28 -11.03 -23.35
C LYS A 813 30.97 -10.53 -24.61
N TRP A 814 31.15 -11.43 -25.57
CA TRP A 814 31.46 -11.05 -26.94
C TRP A 814 30.19 -10.55 -27.63
N ILE A 815 30.22 -9.30 -28.06
CA ILE A 815 29.15 -8.63 -28.79
C ILE A 815 29.48 -8.66 -30.26
N LYS A 816 28.55 -9.16 -31.08
CA LYS A 816 28.68 -9.17 -32.54
C LYS A 816 27.60 -8.27 -33.14
N LEU A 817 28.04 -7.11 -33.62
CA LEU A 817 27.20 -6.13 -34.29
C LEU A 817 26.91 -6.56 -35.75
N LYS A 818 25.87 -6.00 -36.37
CA LYS A 818 25.58 -6.24 -37.80
C LYS A 818 26.64 -5.61 -38.72
N ASP A 819 27.26 -4.53 -38.28
CA ASP A 819 28.31 -3.79 -39.01
C ASP A 819 29.29 -3.15 -38.01
N LYS A 820 30.33 -2.48 -38.50
CA LYS A 820 31.33 -1.82 -37.66
C LYS A 820 30.71 -0.75 -36.78
N LEU A 821 31.06 -0.71 -35.50
CA LEU A 821 30.65 0.37 -34.60
C LEU A 821 31.16 1.72 -35.14
N SER A 822 30.26 2.66 -35.39
CA SER A 822 30.62 3.97 -35.94
C SER A 822 29.66 5.07 -35.51
N PRO A 823 30.14 6.28 -35.20
CA PRO A 823 29.26 7.43 -34.96
C PRO A 823 28.49 7.88 -36.22
N ARG A 824 28.82 7.34 -37.41
CA ARG A 824 28.27 7.78 -38.69
C ARG A 824 27.29 6.81 -39.32
N ASN A 825 27.41 5.51 -39.05
CA ASN A 825 26.42 4.55 -39.53
C ASN A 825 25.21 4.56 -38.59
N LYS A 826 24.08 4.07 -39.10
CA LYS A 826 22.82 3.99 -38.36
C LYS A 826 22.45 2.52 -38.21
N VAL A 827 23.45 1.71 -37.92
CA VAL A 827 23.30 0.27 -37.78
C VAL A 827 22.75 0.03 -36.39
N ASP A 828 21.75 -0.83 -36.35
CA ASP A 828 20.92 -1.19 -35.21
C ASP A 828 20.86 -2.72 -35.26
N THR A 829 21.64 -3.34 -34.38
CA THR A 829 21.98 -4.76 -34.45
C THR A 829 20.83 -5.64 -33.99
N ASP A 830 20.09 -5.27 -32.95
CA ASP A 830 18.93 -6.00 -32.45
C ASP A 830 17.59 -5.46 -32.96
N GLU A 831 17.58 -4.33 -33.67
CA GLU A 831 16.38 -3.70 -34.22
C GLU A 831 15.42 -3.22 -33.14
N ASP A 832 15.93 -2.67 -32.04
CA ASP A 832 15.13 -2.08 -30.97
C ASP A 832 14.83 -0.57 -31.26
N GLY A 833 15.66 0.10 -32.07
CA GLY A 833 15.51 1.51 -32.43
C GLY A 833 16.54 2.45 -31.81
N LEU A 834 17.46 1.95 -30.99
CA LEU A 834 18.77 2.54 -30.75
C LEU A 834 19.73 2.07 -31.85
N VAL A 835 20.57 2.96 -32.33
CA VAL A 835 21.71 2.51 -33.15
C VAL A 835 22.81 2.03 -32.21
N ASP A 836 23.64 1.09 -32.65
CA ASP A 836 24.73 0.49 -31.84
C ASP A 836 25.61 1.56 -31.15
N TRP A 837 25.75 2.74 -31.76
CA TRP A 837 26.51 3.87 -31.20
C TRP A 837 25.84 4.55 -29.98
N GLN A 838 24.52 4.53 -29.88
CA GLN A 838 23.77 5.07 -28.74
C GLN A 838 23.78 4.12 -27.53
N GLU A 839 23.94 2.83 -27.80
CA GLU A 839 23.94 1.75 -26.82
C GLU A 839 25.29 1.57 -26.12
N VAL A 840 26.34 2.22 -26.61
CA VAL A 840 27.67 2.21 -26.02
C VAL A 840 27.94 3.54 -25.29
N LYS A 841 28.79 3.52 -24.25
CA LYS A 841 29.28 4.73 -23.57
C LYS A 841 30.25 5.50 -24.48
N SER A 842 29.71 6.15 -25.50
CA SER A 842 30.44 6.80 -26.59
C SER A 842 31.36 7.92 -26.12
N ASN A 843 31.12 8.51 -24.94
CA ASN A 843 32.01 9.47 -24.30
C ASN A 843 33.37 8.87 -23.88
N LEU A 844 33.47 7.55 -23.76
CA LEU A 844 34.70 6.83 -23.41
C LEU A 844 35.44 6.31 -24.65
N LEU A 845 34.81 6.36 -25.82
CA LEU A 845 35.37 5.86 -27.06
C LEU A 845 36.20 6.95 -27.74
N LYS A 846 37.36 6.57 -28.28
CA LYS A 846 38.20 7.44 -29.12
C LYS A 846 38.06 7.02 -30.57
N THR A 847 38.37 7.91 -31.51
CA THR A 847 38.47 7.57 -32.94
C THR A 847 39.86 7.88 -33.45
N ASP A 848 40.38 7.03 -34.33
CA ASP A 848 41.63 7.29 -35.04
C ASP A 848 41.42 8.24 -36.24
N GLU A 849 42.49 8.52 -36.99
CA GLU A 849 42.48 9.40 -38.17
C GLU A 849 41.60 8.87 -39.33
N ASN A 850 41.21 7.59 -39.28
CA ASN A 850 40.38 6.90 -40.27
C ASN A 850 38.94 6.67 -39.77
N ASP A 851 38.54 7.31 -38.67
CA ASP A 851 37.24 7.14 -38.01
C ASP A 851 36.99 5.72 -37.43
N ASN A 852 38.02 4.92 -37.20
CA ASN A 852 37.89 3.64 -36.52
C ASN A 852 37.76 3.87 -35.01
N VAL A 853 36.84 3.15 -34.37
CA VAL A 853 36.65 3.19 -32.93
C VAL A 853 37.82 2.52 -32.22
N ILE A 854 38.47 3.25 -31.31
CA ILE A 854 39.47 2.76 -30.37
C ILE A 854 38.76 2.54 -29.03
N LEU A 855 38.68 1.28 -28.61
CA LEU A 855 38.14 0.89 -27.32
C LEU A 855 39.07 1.33 -26.16
N PRO A 856 38.54 1.86 -25.05
CA PRO A 856 39.35 2.15 -23.86
C PRO A 856 39.89 0.86 -23.24
N THR A 857 41.03 0.96 -22.54
CA THR A 857 41.46 -0.11 -21.64
C THR A 857 40.60 -0.13 -20.37
N PHE A 858 40.58 -1.26 -19.66
CA PHE A 858 39.94 -1.36 -18.36
C PHE A 858 40.49 -0.31 -17.38
N GLU A 859 41.80 -0.05 -17.42
CA GLU A 859 42.41 1.05 -16.65
C GLU A 859 41.80 2.42 -17.00
N GLU A 860 41.63 2.74 -18.29
CA GLU A 860 41.03 4.01 -18.74
C GLU A 860 39.53 4.13 -18.33
N ILE A 861 38.83 3.00 -18.16
CA ILE A 861 37.46 2.97 -17.63
C ILE A 861 37.48 3.25 -16.12
N LEU A 862 38.38 2.61 -15.36
CA LEU A 862 38.49 2.84 -13.91
C LEU A 862 38.83 4.30 -13.58
N GLU A 863 39.59 4.99 -14.44
CA GLU A 863 39.89 6.42 -14.29
C GLU A 863 38.61 7.31 -14.28
N GLN A 864 37.49 6.84 -14.83
CA GLN A 864 36.23 7.58 -14.83
C GLN A 864 35.54 7.64 -13.46
N LEU A 865 35.85 6.68 -12.58
CA LEU A 865 35.28 6.59 -11.24
C LEU A 865 35.84 7.65 -10.27
N GLY A 866 36.85 8.42 -10.70
CA GLY A 866 37.42 9.50 -9.91
C GLY A 866 37.94 9.01 -8.55
N PRO A 867 37.42 9.52 -7.41
CA PRO A 867 37.87 9.08 -6.08
C PRO A 867 37.74 7.57 -5.82
N GLU A 868 36.71 6.94 -6.38
CA GLU A 868 36.38 5.52 -6.14
C GLU A 868 37.37 4.56 -6.82
N GLN A 869 38.10 5.03 -7.84
CA GLN A 869 39.20 4.27 -8.45
C GLN A 869 40.20 3.78 -7.39
N SER A 870 40.47 4.62 -6.38
CA SER A 870 41.41 4.28 -5.30
C SER A 870 40.92 3.12 -4.42
N VAL A 871 39.61 3.00 -4.23
CA VAL A 871 38.97 1.90 -3.48
C VAL A 871 39.15 0.59 -4.24
N ILE A 872 38.88 0.60 -5.55
CA ILE A 872 39.03 -0.58 -6.42
C ILE A 872 40.51 -0.99 -6.54
N ASP A 873 41.42 -0.03 -6.67
CA ASP A 873 42.86 -0.30 -6.69
C ASP A 873 43.35 -0.97 -5.42
N SER A 874 42.86 -0.53 -4.26
CA SER A 874 43.16 -1.16 -2.97
C SER A 874 42.52 -2.54 -2.87
N ALA A 875 41.28 -2.70 -3.33
CA ALA A 875 40.59 -3.99 -3.40
C ALA A 875 41.37 -5.02 -4.23
N LEU A 876 41.82 -4.64 -5.44
CA LEU A 876 42.63 -5.50 -6.30
C LEU A 876 43.97 -5.86 -5.66
N LYS A 877 44.62 -4.93 -4.95
CA LYS A 877 45.84 -5.22 -4.16
C LYS A 877 45.57 -6.19 -3.01
N MET A 878 44.43 -6.05 -2.32
CA MET A 878 44.02 -6.97 -1.27
C MET A 878 43.72 -8.36 -1.85
N SER A 879 43.06 -8.46 -3.01
CA SER A 879 42.85 -9.73 -3.70
C SER A 879 44.17 -10.43 -4.02
N ILE A 880 45.20 -9.69 -4.46
CA ILE A 880 46.56 -10.23 -4.66
C ILE A 880 47.17 -10.70 -3.34
N ALA A 881 47.01 -9.94 -2.26
CA ALA A 881 47.52 -10.33 -0.95
C ALA A 881 46.84 -11.60 -0.40
N ASN A 882 45.54 -11.77 -0.67
CA ASN A 882 44.73 -12.88 -0.18
C ASN A 882 44.87 -14.16 -1.02
N ASN A 883 45.02 -14.02 -2.35
CA ASN A 883 45.03 -15.15 -3.30
C ASN A 883 46.41 -15.43 -3.93
N GLY A 884 47.43 -14.63 -3.62
CA GLY A 884 48.83 -14.86 -4.00
C GLY A 884 49.19 -14.47 -5.45
N ASP A 885 50.32 -15.00 -5.93
CA ASP A 885 50.90 -14.60 -7.23
C ASP A 885 50.05 -15.03 -8.45
N PHE A 886 49.17 -16.02 -8.29
CA PHE A 886 48.31 -16.53 -9.37
C PHE A 886 47.32 -15.48 -9.89
N VAL A 887 46.65 -14.75 -8.98
CA VAL A 887 45.72 -13.69 -9.39
C VAL A 887 46.43 -12.43 -9.86
N ARG A 888 47.69 -12.22 -9.44
CA ARG A 888 48.47 -11.03 -9.78
C ARG A 888 48.68 -10.88 -11.28
N GLU A 889 49.09 -11.97 -11.93
CA GLU A 889 49.31 -11.96 -13.39
C GLU A 889 48.01 -11.67 -14.16
N LYS A 890 46.89 -12.24 -13.71
CA LYS A 890 45.57 -12.03 -14.32
C LYS A 890 45.09 -10.58 -14.13
N ILE A 891 45.28 -9.99 -12.95
CA ILE A 891 44.92 -8.60 -12.65
C ILE A 891 45.78 -7.61 -13.47
N ASP A 892 47.09 -7.83 -13.58
CA ASP A 892 47.97 -6.94 -14.38
C ASP A 892 47.57 -6.98 -15.86
N LYS A 893 47.24 -8.17 -16.39
CA LYS A 893 46.69 -8.33 -17.74
C LYS A 893 45.33 -7.64 -17.87
N LEU A 894 44.48 -7.69 -16.84
CA LEU A 894 43.10 -7.18 -16.88
C LEU A 894 43.08 -5.69 -17.15
N ARG A 895 43.94 -4.94 -16.45
CA ARG A 895 44.07 -3.47 -16.62
C ARG A 895 44.36 -3.05 -18.06
N SER A 896 45.12 -3.86 -18.79
CA SER A 896 45.48 -3.61 -20.19
C SER A 896 44.43 -4.05 -21.21
N LYS A 897 43.41 -4.83 -20.81
CA LYS A 897 42.37 -5.32 -21.71
C LYS A 897 41.51 -4.16 -22.21
N ARG A 898 41.22 -4.16 -23.51
CA ARG A 898 40.29 -3.22 -24.12
C ARG A 898 38.86 -3.76 -24.03
N VAL A 899 37.93 -2.90 -23.68
CA VAL A 899 36.52 -3.24 -23.41
C VAL A 899 35.63 -2.24 -24.11
N LEU A 900 34.50 -2.72 -24.65
CA LEU A 900 33.41 -1.87 -25.11
C LEU A 900 32.50 -1.55 -23.92
N PRO A 901 32.46 -0.31 -23.41
CA PRO A 901 31.55 0.04 -22.33
C PRO A 901 30.12 0.28 -22.86
N LEU A 902 29.12 -0.19 -22.12
CA LEU A 902 27.72 -0.23 -22.55
C LEU A 902 26.79 0.70 -21.74
N ASN A 903 25.81 1.27 -22.43
CA ASN A 903 24.57 1.79 -21.87
C ASN A 903 23.46 0.72 -21.86
N SER A 904 23.41 -0.09 -22.92
CA SER A 904 22.57 -1.28 -23.12
C SER A 904 23.35 -2.35 -23.90
N ASP A 905 22.87 -3.59 -23.95
CA ASP A 905 23.43 -4.69 -24.74
C ASP A 905 22.91 -4.61 -26.20
N PRO A 906 23.70 -4.12 -27.18
CA PRO A 906 23.29 -3.93 -28.60
C PRO A 906 22.99 -5.21 -29.38
N THR A 907 22.81 -6.33 -28.69
CA THR A 907 22.41 -7.61 -29.30
C THR A 907 21.13 -8.14 -28.70
N LYS A 908 20.45 -7.34 -27.87
CA LYS A 908 19.24 -7.67 -27.16
C LYS A 908 18.35 -6.42 -27.12
N GLU A 909 17.15 -6.55 -27.64
CA GLU A 909 16.15 -5.46 -27.59
C GLU A 909 15.75 -5.06 -26.15
N ASP A 910 15.92 -5.97 -25.20
CA ASP A 910 15.62 -5.87 -23.76
C ASP A 910 16.81 -6.48 -23.00
N SER A 911 17.65 -5.62 -22.45
CA SER A 911 18.99 -5.99 -21.97
C SER A 911 18.96 -6.82 -20.67
N ASP A 912 18.03 -6.52 -19.77
CA ASP A 912 17.85 -7.20 -18.47
C ASP A 912 16.63 -8.14 -18.41
N ASP A 913 15.88 -8.27 -19.52
CA ASP A 913 14.71 -9.13 -19.68
C ASP A 913 13.55 -8.76 -18.74
N ASP A 914 13.46 -7.49 -18.32
CA ASP A 914 12.41 -6.96 -17.46
C ASP A 914 11.12 -6.60 -18.21
N GLY A 915 11.15 -6.72 -19.53
CA GLY A 915 10.06 -6.48 -20.44
C GLY A 915 9.94 -5.03 -20.91
N LEU A 916 10.85 -4.13 -20.59
CA LEU A 916 10.99 -2.85 -21.28
C LEU A 916 12.05 -2.97 -22.37
N MET A 917 11.87 -2.23 -23.46
CA MET A 917 12.84 -2.23 -24.56
C MET A 917 13.77 -1.03 -24.41
N ASP A 918 15.05 -1.22 -24.71
CA ASP A 918 16.11 -0.24 -24.39
C ASP A 918 15.88 1.11 -25.11
N GLY A 919 15.49 1.09 -26.39
CA GLY A 919 15.13 2.32 -27.12
C GLY A 919 13.78 2.33 -27.81
N ARG A 920 12.96 1.30 -27.64
CA ARG A 920 11.59 1.30 -28.17
C ARG A 920 10.57 1.61 -27.11
N ASN A 921 9.90 2.74 -27.26
CA ASN A 921 8.62 2.94 -26.61
C ASN A 921 7.47 2.44 -27.50
N VAL A 922 6.33 2.15 -26.87
CA VAL A 922 5.09 1.83 -27.58
C VAL A 922 4.12 2.99 -27.44
N VAL A 923 3.70 3.54 -28.58
CA VAL A 923 2.87 4.75 -28.65
C VAL A 923 1.49 4.44 -29.23
N TYR A 924 0.45 4.99 -28.62
CA TYR A 924 -0.92 4.97 -29.13
C TYR A 924 -1.50 6.40 -29.11
N ASN A 925 -2.02 6.89 -30.23
CA ASN A 925 -2.53 8.27 -30.36
C ASN A 925 -1.58 9.36 -29.82
N ASN A 926 -0.28 9.27 -30.15
CA ASN A 926 0.79 10.16 -29.67
C ASN A 926 1.03 10.15 -28.14
N LYS A 927 0.50 9.16 -27.42
CA LYS A 927 0.79 8.93 -26.00
C LYS A 927 1.60 7.66 -25.85
N VAL A 928 2.66 7.72 -25.05
CA VAL A 928 3.45 6.55 -24.69
C VAL A 928 2.61 5.69 -23.75
N LEU A 929 2.54 4.38 -24.01
CA LEU A 929 1.83 3.37 -23.19
C LEU A 929 2.77 2.27 -22.66
N VAL A 930 3.96 2.18 -23.22
CA VAL A 930 5.11 1.42 -22.68
C VAL A 930 6.33 2.31 -22.89
N PRO A 931 7.05 2.70 -21.83
CA PRO A 931 8.24 3.55 -21.96
C PRO A 931 9.41 2.78 -22.60
N THR A 932 10.45 3.52 -22.98
CA THR A 932 11.79 2.92 -23.14
C THR A 932 12.34 2.59 -21.76
N ASP A 933 13.20 1.58 -21.64
CA ASP A 933 13.91 1.36 -20.40
C ASP A 933 14.90 2.49 -20.13
N SER A 934 14.76 3.13 -18.96
CA SER A 934 15.67 4.19 -18.51
C SER A 934 16.92 3.63 -17.83
N ALA A 935 16.90 2.37 -17.40
CA ALA A 935 18.00 1.68 -16.77
C ALA A 935 18.14 0.24 -17.33
N PRO A 936 18.64 0.07 -18.59
CA PRO A 936 18.72 -1.21 -19.35
C PRO A 936 19.41 -2.40 -18.66
N PHE A 937 19.98 -2.20 -17.48
CA PHE A 937 20.71 -3.21 -16.74
C PHE A 937 20.13 -3.43 -15.34
N TYR A 938 19.07 -2.73 -15.00
CA TYR A 938 18.42 -2.73 -13.70
C TYR A 938 16.96 -3.12 -13.88
N ALA A 939 16.64 -4.37 -13.53
CA ALA A 939 15.30 -4.89 -13.74
C ALA A 939 14.29 -4.11 -12.89
N ASN A 940 13.59 -3.18 -13.54
CA ASN A 940 12.64 -2.25 -12.95
C ASN A 940 11.22 -2.45 -13.51
N GLY A 941 11.07 -3.36 -14.46
CA GLY A 941 9.84 -3.80 -15.08
C GLY A 941 9.34 -5.16 -14.59
N ASP A 942 8.02 -5.34 -14.60
CA ASP A 942 7.39 -6.66 -14.47
C ASP A 942 7.17 -7.22 -15.88
N LYS A 943 8.12 -8.05 -16.35
CA LYS A 943 8.17 -8.54 -17.73
C LYS A 943 6.83 -9.06 -18.24
N LYS A 944 6.17 -9.89 -17.44
CA LYS A 944 4.89 -10.50 -17.85
C LYS A 944 3.80 -9.46 -18.00
N ILE A 945 3.81 -8.44 -17.15
CA ILE A 945 2.85 -7.32 -17.18
C ILE A 945 3.12 -6.40 -18.38
N TRP A 946 4.38 -6.09 -18.69
CA TRP A 946 4.71 -5.32 -19.89
C TRP A 946 4.42 -6.06 -21.20
N ASP A 947 4.69 -7.37 -21.25
CA ASP A 947 4.30 -8.24 -22.36
C ASP A 947 2.76 -8.25 -22.55
N ALA A 948 2.01 -8.32 -21.44
CA ALA A 948 0.56 -8.23 -21.47
C ALA A 948 0.07 -6.86 -21.98
N GLN A 949 0.70 -5.76 -21.55
CA GLN A 949 0.40 -4.40 -22.02
C GLN A 949 0.60 -4.24 -23.53
N ARG A 950 1.76 -4.66 -24.05
CA ARG A 950 2.01 -4.67 -25.50
C ARG A 950 0.95 -5.43 -26.28
N LYS A 951 0.61 -6.64 -25.82
CA LYS A 951 -0.43 -7.47 -26.45
C LYS A 951 -1.80 -6.77 -26.49
N GLN A 952 -2.17 -6.00 -25.47
CA GLN A 952 -3.41 -5.23 -25.50
C GLN A 952 -3.36 -4.05 -26.48
N ILE A 953 -2.21 -3.38 -26.58
CA ILE A 953 -2.00 -2.29 -27.53
C ILE A 953 -2.09 -2.81 -28.97
N ASP A 954 -1.40 -3.92 -29.29
CA ASP A 954 -1.42 -4.55 -30.61
C ASP A 954 -2.82 -5.05 -31.00
N ALA A 955 -3.59 -5.53 -30.02
CA ALA A 955 -4.98 -5.92 -30.21
C ALA A 955 -5.94 -4.72 -30.40
N GLY A 956 -5.48 -3.49 -30.16
CA GLY A 956 -6.29 -2.28 -30.19
C GLY A 956 -7.25 -2.16 -29.00
N ASN A 957 -7.02 -2.89 -27.90
CA ASN A 957 -7.87 -2.91 -26.71
C ASN A 957 -7.60 -1.72 -25.77
N ILE A 958 -7.59 -0.51 -26.34
CA ILE A 958 -7.27 0.75 -25.65
C ILE A 958 -8.47 1.69 -25.71
N GLN A 959 -8.97 2.12 -24.56
CA GLN A 959 -10.09 3.04 -24.46
C GLN A 959 -9.62 4.47 -24.25
N THR A 960 -10.16 5.40 -25.04
CA THR A 960 -9.82 6.84 -25.01
C THR A 960 -11.03 7.74 -24.82
N GLN A 961 -12.21 7.25 -25.18
CA GLN A 961 -13.46 8.01 -25.25
C GLN A 961 -14.52 7.42 -24.34
N TYR A 962 -15.34 8.30 -23.76
CA TYR A 962 -16.53 7.92 -23.01
C TYR A 962 -17.67 7.49 -23.94
N ALA A 963 -18.62 6.71 -23.42
CA ALA A 963 -19.85 6.36 -24.14
C ALA A 963 -20.75 7.59 -24.34
N ASP A 964 -21.03 7.92 -25.60
CA ASP A 964 -21.80 9.12 -26.02
C ASP A 964 -23.17 9.25 -25.32
N ASP A 965 -23.84 8.12 -25.04
CA ASP A 965 -25.18 8.07 -24.45
C ASP A 965 -25.20 8.29 -22.94
N ASP A 966 -24.07 8.07 -22.27
CA ASP A 966 -23.92 8.23 -20.83
C ASP A 966 -23.32 9.60 -20.46
N ILE A 967 -22.95 10.45 -21.43
CA ILE A 967 -22.53 11.84 -21.20
C ILE A 967 -23.77 12.69 -20.89
N PRO A 968 -24.08 13.02 -19.63
CA PRO A 968 -25.28 13.78 -19.32
C PRO A 968 -24.99 15.26 -19.65
N TYR A 969 -25.93 15.94 -20.30
CA TYR A 969 -25.94 17.42 -20.38
C TYR A 969 -26.28 18.10 -19.03
N ASN A 970 -26.25 17.36 -17.91
CA ASN A 970 -26.56 17.86 -16.58
C ASN A 970 -25.28 18.27 -15.85
N LYS A 971 -25.32 19.47 -15.27
CA LYS A 971 -24.21 20.07 -14.53
C LYS A 971 -23.73 19.13 -13.41
N PRO A 972 -22.42 18.93 -13.23
CA PRO A 972 -21.87 18.23 -12.08
C PRO A 972 -22.37 18.88 -10.79
N MET A 973 -22.49 18.08 -9.73
CA MET A 973 -22.71 18.56 -8.38
C MET A 973 -21.44 19.28 -7.94
N ASN A 974 -21.30 20.56 -8.32
CA ASN A 974 -20.21 21.41 -7.89
C ASN A 974 -20.41 21.74 -6.42
N ILE A 975 -19.80 20.92 -5.56
CA ILE A 975 -19.60 21.27 -4.16
C ILE A 975 -18.56 22.38 -4.16
N ALA A 976 -18.93 23.57 -3.68
CA ALA A 976 -17.97 24.66 -3.59
C ALA A 976 -16.83 24.25 -2.64
N ALA A 977 -15.59 24.61 -2.97
CA ALA A 977 -14.40 24.23 -2.20
C ALA A 977 -14.58 24.45 -0.69
N LYS A 978 -15.12 25.61 -0.29
CA LYS A 978 -15.45 25.92 1.12
C LYS A 978 -16.37 24.91 1.82
N TYR A 979 -17.30 24.26 1.12
CA TYR A 979 -18.13 23.21 1.71
C TYR A 979 -17.39 21.88 1.78
N ALA A 980 -16.57 21.57 0.79
CA ALA A 980 -15.71 20.41 0.84
C ALA A 980 -14.68 20.54 1.96
N ASP A 981 -14.07 21.73 2.13
CA ASP A 981 -13.18 22.07 3.24
C ASP A 981 -13.84 21.85 4.60
N LEU A 982 -15.12 22.26 4.76
CA LEU A 982 -15.88 22.03 6.00
C LEU A 982 -16.12 20.55 6.27
N ILE A 983 -16.39 19.76 5.22
CA ILE A 983 -16.59 18.31 5.34
C ILE A 983 -15.26 17.62 5.67
N VAL A 984 -14.20 18.00 4.96
CA VAL A 984 -12.83 17.54 5.19
C VAL A 984 -12.43 17.85 6.64
N ASP A 985 -12.62 19.07 7.12
CA ASP A 985 -12.35 19.45 8.52
C ASP A 985 -13.15 18.62 9.51
N GLY A 986 -14.41 18.30 9.20
CA GLY A 986 -15.21 17.39 10.02
C GLY A 986 -14.61 15.98 10.06
N PHE A 987 -14.16 15.45 8.93
CA PHE A 987 -13.56 14.12 8.84
C PHE A 987 -12.18 14.02 9.48
N LEU A 988 -11.33 15.03 9.34
CA LEU A 988 -9.99 15.03 9.92
C LEU A 988 -10.01 15.18 11.45
N LYS A 989 -11.15 15.59 12.03
CA LYS A 989 -11.36 15.72 13.48
C LYS A 989 -11.89 14.44 14.15
N ILE A 990 -12.31 13.44 13.37
CA ILE A 990 -12.78 12.15 13.90
C ILE A 990 -11.54 11.25 14.10
N ASP A 991 -11.39 10.67 15.29
CA ASP A 991 -10.33 9.69 15.56
C ASP A 991 -10.40 8.52 14.56
N SER A 992 -9.24 8.07 14.09
CA SER A 992 -9.07 6.87 13.27
C SER A 992 -9.83 5.63 13.79
N GLU A 993 -9.98 5.42 15.11
CA GLU A 993 -10.66 4.25 15.68
C GLU A 993 -12.19 4.41 15.68
N ASP A 994 -12.72 5.59 15.99
CA ASP A 994 -14.16 5.89 15.82
C ASP A 994 -14.57 5.92 14.36
N TYR A 995 -13.66 6.40 13.53
CA TYR A 995 -13.78 6.33 12.09
C TYR A 995 -13.82 4.86 11.62
N LYS A 996 -13.02 3.95 12.19
CA LYS A 996 -13.13 2.49 11.93
C LYS A 996 -14.48 1.92 12.39
N GLN A 997 -15.07 2.42 13.48
CA GLN A 997 -16.40 1.98 13.93
C GLN A 997 -17.52 2.46 13.00
N ILE A 998 -17.50 3.74 12.61
CA ILE A 998 -18.41 4.34 11.61
C ILE A 998 -18.25 3.61 10.28
N ALA A 999 -17.02 3.38 9.84
CA ALA A 999 -16.71 2.67 8.61
C ALA A 999 -17.13 1.18 8.68
N THR A 1000 -17.01 0.51 9.85
CA THR A 1000 -17.52 -0.86 10.07
C THR A 1000 -19.06 -0.92 10.07
N TYR A 1001 -19.73 0.12 10.59
CA TYR A 1001 -21.19 0.24 10.52
C TYR A 1001 -21.69 0.48 9.08
N CYS A 1002 -21.01 1.39 8.36
CA CYS A 1002 -21.19 1.62 6.93
C CYS A 1002 -20.98 0.32 6.15
N ARG A 1003 -19.90 -0.43 6.42
CA ARG A 1003 -19.57 -1.73 5.80
C ARG A 1003 -20.72 -2.73 5.85
N LYS A 1004 -21.43 -2.86 6.98
CA LYS A 1004 -22.55 -3.79 7.12
C LYS A 1004 -23.76 -3.40 6.25
N HIS A 1005 -24.07 -2.11 6.18
CA HIS A 1005 -25.29 -1.63 5.51
C HIS A 1005 -25.08 -1.27 4.03
N VAL A 1006 -23.87 -0.83 3.65
CA VAL A 1006 -23.41 -0.66 2.27
C VAL A 1006 -23.34 -2.02 1.59
N LYS A 1007 -22.73 -3.05 2.21
CA LYS A 1007 -22.73 -4.41 1.65
C LYS A 1007 -24.13 -4.99 1.44
N GLU A 1008 -25.11 -4.67 2.30
CA GLU A 1008 -26.50 -5.10 2.11
C GLU A 1008 -27.21 -4.33 0.98
N TYR A 1009 -26.81 -3.08 0.71
CA TYR A 1009 -27.39 -2.24 -0.34
C TYR A 1009 -26.84 -2.54 -1.73
N PHE A 1010 -25.55 -2.90 -1.82
CA PHE A 1010 -24.86 -3.25 -3.07
C PHE A 1010 -24.81 -4.77 -3.33
N ASN A 1011 -25.57 -5.60 -2.60
CA ASN A 1011 -25.51 -7.07 -2.66
C ASN A 1011 -26.36 -7.74 -3.76
N SER A 1012 -27.12 -6.97 -4.54
CA SER A 1012 -27.90 -7.53 -5.65
C SER A 1012 -27.01 -7.58 -6.90
N GLU A 1013 -27.18 -8.60 -7.76
CA GLU A 1013 -26.38 -8.87 -8.97
C GLU A 1013 -26.48 -7.76 -10.07
N LYS A 1014 -26.68 -6.48 -9.71
CA LYS A 1014 -26.82 -5.30 -10.59
C LYS A 1014 -26.18 -3.98 -10.05
N ASP A 1015 -25.32 -4.01 -9.03
CA ASP A 1015 -25.09 -2.82 -8.19
C ASP A 1015 -23.86 -1.91 -8.48
N ALA A 1016 -22.92 -2.30 -9.36
CA ALA A 1016 -21.79 -1.42 -9.73
C ALA A 1016 -22.23 -0.10 -10.40
N LYS A 1017 -23.38 -0.12 -11.10
CA LYS A 1017 -23.95 1.06 -11.75
C LYS A 1017 -24.29 2.18 -10.76
N TYR A 1018 -24.76 1.83 -9.56
CA TYR A 1018 -25.12 2.83 -8.57
C TYR A 1018 -23.90 3.49 -7.94
N GLY A 1019 -22.82 2.73 -7.73
CA GLY A 1019 -21.54 3.29 -7.29
C GLY A 1019 -20.95 4.23 -8.34
N ALA A 1020 -20.98 3.83 -9.61
CA ALA A 1020 -20.53 4.67 -10.72
C ALA A 1020 -21.39 5.93 -10.87
N GLU A 1021 -22.72 5.82 -10.79
CA GLU A 1021 -23.63 6.99 -10.81
C GLU A 1021 -23.37 7.93 -9.62
N PHE A 1022 -23.10 7.40 -8.43
CA PHE A 1022 -22.79 8.19 -7.23
C PHE A 1022 -21.47 8.97 -7.38
N LEU A 1023 -20.43 8.32 -7.90
CA LEU A 1023 -19.11 8.92 -8.10
C LEU A 1023 -19.00 9.75 -9.39
N ASN A 1024 -20.09 9.83 -10.17
CA ASN A 1024 -20.12 10.48 -11.48
C ASN A 1024 -19.13 9.85 -12.48
N PHE A 1025 -18.92 8.54 -12.38
CA PHE A 1025 -18.15 7.75 -13.35
C PHE A 1025 -19.03 7.29 -14.49
N ILE A 1026 -18.44 7.25 -15.67
CA ILE A 1026 -19.16 6.92 -16.90
C ILE A 1026 -18.39 5.86 -17.66
N TYR A 1027 -19.12 5.02 -18.37
CA TYR A 1027 -18.53 3.99 -19.19
C TYR A 1027 -17.61 4.57 -20.26
N ASP A 1028 -16.53 3.84 -20.55
CA ASP A 1028 -15.86 3.97 -21.85
C ASP A 1028 -16.83 3.63 -23.00
N ARG A 1029 -16.43 3.99 -24.22
CA ARG A 1029 -17.25 3.81 -25.42
C ARG A 1029 -17.69 2.36 -25.67
N GLU A 1030 -16.86 1.40 -25.29
CA GLU A 1030 -17.11 -0.03 -25.49
C GLU A 1030 -17.86 -0.68 -24.31
N ARG A 1031 -18.09 0.09 -23.24
CA ARG A 1031 -18.73 -0.31 -21.98
C ARG A 1031 -17.96 -1.42 -21.26
N VAL A 1032 -16.63 -1.36 -21.32
CA VAL A 1032 -15.73 -2.30 -20.62
C VAL A 1032 -15.61 -1.90 -19.16
N ALA A 1033 -15.25 -0.65 -18.88
CA ALA A 1033 -15.06 -0.11 -17.55
C ALA A 1033 -15.71 1.28 -17.37
N TYR A 1034 -15.97 1.64 -16.11
CA TYR A 1034 -16.33 2.98 -15.70
C TYR A 1034 -15.06 3.79 -15.41
N HIS A 1035 -15.01 5.05 -15.85
CA HIS A 1035 -13.87 5.94 -15.65
C HIS A 1035 -14.25 7.28 -15.01
N SER A 1036 -13.29 7.88 -14.29
CA SER A 1036 -13.40 9.23 -13.72
C SER A 1036 -13.54 10.31 -14.78
N ARG A 1037 -13.97 11.49 -14.32
CA ARG A 1037 -13.99 12.75 -15.08
C ARG A 1037 -13.20 13.83 -14.35
N PRO A 1038 -12.73 14.88 -15.07
CA PRO A 1038 -12.04 16.00 -14.42
C PRO A 1038 -12.91 16.73 -13.38
N GLU A 1039 -14.23 16.76 -13.58
CA GLU A 1039 -15.22 17.53 -12.80
C GLU A 1039 -15.98 16.65 -11.78
N THR A 1040 -15.25 15.79 -11.05
CA THR A 1040 -15.79 15.04 -9.91
C THR A 1040 -15.69 15.85 -8.62
N TRP A 1041 -16.51 15.48 -7.65
CA TRP A 1041 -16.44 16.08 -6.32
C TRP A 1041 -15.09 15.84 -5.66
N GLN A 1042 -14.37 14.76 -6.01
CA GLN A 1042 -13.02 14.45 -5.51
C GLN A 1042 -12.05 15.63 -5.59
N LYS A 1043 -12.15 16.47 -6.62
CA LYS A 1043 -11.30 17.67 -6.78
C LYS A 1043 -11.46 18.67 -5.63
N ALA A 1044 -12.66 18.76 -5.06
CA ALA A 1044 -12.94 19.66 -3.94
C ALA A 1044 -12.53 19.05 -2.59
N PHE A 1045 -12.51 17.73 -2.46
CA PHE A 1045 -12.25 17.02 -1.20
C PHE A 1045 -10.79 16.58 -1.06
N GLY A 1046 -10.05 16.48 -2.16
CA GLY A 1046 -8.66 16.02 -2.13
C GLY A 1046 -8.56 14.57 -1.66
N TYR A 1047 -7.58 14.32 -0.80
CA TYR A 1047 -7.19 13.03 -0.28
C TYR A 1047 -6.72 13.15 1.17
N ASN A 1048 -7.09 12.18 2.00
CA ASN A 1048 -6.51 11.99 3.34
C ASN A 1048 -6.63 10.53 3.74
N ASP A 1049 -5.88 10.14 4.78
CA ASP A 1049 -5.81 8.74 5.23
C ASP A 1049 -7.14 8.24 5.82
N ASN A 1050 -7.99 9.13 6.33
CA ASN A 1050 -9.33 8.76 6.78
C ASN A 1050 -10.17 8.25 5.60
N TYR A 1051 -10.07 8.87 4.42
CA TYR A 1051 -10.76 8.34 3.24
C TYR A 1051 -10.37 6.90 2.95
N ASP A 1052 -9.08 6.56 3.06
CA ASP A 1052 -8.61 5.18 2.89
C ASP A 1052 -9.23 4.24 3.93
N ILE A 1053 -9.46 4.65 5.18
CA ILE A 1053 -10.13 3.81 6.20
C ILE A 1053 -11.60 3.54 5.85
N ILE A 1054 -12.33 4.53 5.31
CA ILE A 1054 -13.73 4.35 4.86
C ILE A 1054 -13.74 3.44 3.63
N PHE A 1055 -12.74 3.60 2.76
CA PHE A 1055 -12.62 2.79 1.57
C PHE A 1055 -12.24 1.36 1.95
N ASP A 1056 -11.23 1.10 2.79
CA ASP A 1056 -10.82 -0.22 3.30
C ASP A 1056 -11.99 -1.04 3.86
N ASN A 1057 -13.00 -0.36 4.42
CA ASN A 1057 -14.17 -0.97 5.02
C ASN A 1057 -15.21 -1.48 4.01
N GLY A 1058 -14.90 -2.62 3.38
CA GLY A 1058 -15.78 -3.30 2.42
C GLY A 1058 -15.17 -3.44 1.02
N THR A 1059 -14.00 -2.87 0.83
CA THR A 1059 -13.12 -3.04 -0.31
C THR A 1059 -12.10 -4.14 -0.02
N TYR A 1060 -11.43 -4.55 -1.08
CA TYR A 1060 -10.20 -5.31 -0.98
C TYR A 1060 -9.20 -4.49 -1.80
N MET A 1061 -8.61 -3.46 -1.19
CA MET A 1061 -7.70 -2.53 -1.85
C MET A 1061 -6.30 -2.56 -1.25
N LYS A 1062 -5.31 -2.21 -2.07
CA LYS A 1062 -3.94 -1.92 -1.66
C LYS A 1062 -3.62 -0.55 -2.24
N ALA A 1063 -2.94 0.30 -1.48
CA ALA A 1063 -2.53 1.64 -1.92
C ALA A 1063 -1.00 1.79 -1.90
N ASN A 1064 -0.50 2.72 -2.71
CA ASN A 1064 0.88 3.15 -2.82
C ASN A 1064 0.94 4.68 -2.73
N LYS A 1065 1.85 5.23 -1.91
CA LYS A 1065 1.98 6.67 -1.68
C LYS A 1065 3.45 7.06 -1.80
N ILE A 1066 3.77 7.91 -2.78
CA ILE A 1066 5.12 8.43 -2.98
C ILE A 1066 5.12 9.92 -2.64
N LYS A 1067 5.79 10.26 -1.54
CA LYS A 1067 5.94 11.63 -1.04
C LYS A 1067 7.13 12.33 -1.71
N PHE A 1068 6.97 13.61 -2.04
CA PHE A 1068 8.06 14.44 -2.55
C PHE A 1068 7.82 15.92 -2.24
N GLU A 1069 8.88 16.71 -2.06
CA GLU A 1069 8.76 18.14 -1.79
C GLU A 1069 8.93 18.98 -3.08
N HIS A 1070 8.02 19.93 -3.29
CA HIS A 1070 8.10 20.88 -4.39
C HIS A 1070 7.67 22.28 -3.94
N ASN A 1071 8.53 23.27 -4.15
CA ASN A 1071 8.33 24.67 -3.73
C ASN A 1071 8.01 24.85 -2.23
N GLY A 1072 8.68 24.12 -1.34
CA GLY A 1072 8.44 24.23 0.11
C GLY A 1072 7.14 23.60 0.60
N LYS A 1073 6.52 22.74 -0.22
CA LYS A 1073 5.31 22.00 0.12
C LYS A 1073 5.47 20.52 -0.22
N GLU A 1074 5.04 19.66 0.68
CA GLU A 1074 4.94 18.22 0.43
C GLU A 1074 3.85 17.93 -0.62
N HIS A 1075 4.10 16.97 -1.49
CA HIS A 1075 3.17 16.44 -2.49
C HIS A 1075 3.16 14.91 -2.38
N ILE A 1076 2.06 14.31 -2.81
CA ILE A 1076 1.92 12.85 -2.91
C ILE A 1076 1.51 12.46 -4.31
N LEU A 1077 2.22 11.49 -4.86
CA LEU A 1077 1.77 10.67 -5.97
C LEU A 1077 1.12 9.41 -5.39
N TRP A 1078 -0.21 9.33 -5.47
CA TRP A 1078 -1.01 8.27 -4.86
C TRP A 1078 -1.58 7.35 -5.93
N SER A 1079 -1.53 6.04 -5.69
CA SER A 1079 -2.11 5.01 -6.56
C SER A 1079 -2.74 3.89 -5.73
N TRP A 1080 -3.81 3.26 -6.22
CA TRP A 1080 -4.38 2.07 -5.56
C TRP A 1080 -4.95 1.09 -6.57
N LYS A 1081 -5.14 -0.17 -6.15
CA LYS A 1081 -5.79 -1.23 -6.91
C LYS A 1081 -6.63 -2.12 -6.01
N GLY A 1082 -7.71 -2.70 -6.54
CA GLY A 1082 -8.59 -3.56 -5.77
C GLY A 1082 -10.07 -3.46 -6.12
N ASP A 1083 -10.94 -3.87 -5.20
CA ASP A 1083 -12.39 -3.66 -5.32
C ASP A 1083 -12.82 -2.42 -4.54
N TYR A 1084 -13.46 -1.44 -5.18
CA TYR A 1084 -13.99 -0.24 -4.50
C TYR A 1084 -15.51 -0.31 -4.35
N TRP A 1085 -16.03 -0.47 -3.13
CA TRP A 1085 -17.47 -0.53 -2.82
C TRP A 1085 -18.31 -1.41 -3.78
N ASN A 1086 -17.82 -2.61 -4.11
CA ASN A 1086 -18.47 -3.54 -5.03
C ASN A 1086 -18.58 -3.05 -6.50
N LEU A 1087 -17.76 -2.06 -6.88
CA LEU A 1087 -17.49 -1.72 -8.28
C LEU A 1087 -16.67 -2.80 -9.01
N GLN A 1088 -16.29 -3.86 -8.29
CA GLN A 1088 -15.44 -4.95 -8.76
C GLN A 1088 -14.01 -4.45 -8.98
N SER A 1089 -13.22 -5.12 -9.83
CA SER A 1089 -11.81 -4.78 -10.00
C SER A 1089 -11.60 -3.38 -10.60
N GLY A 1090 -10.81 -2.57 -9.90
CA GLY A 1090 -10.46 -1.22 -10.28
C GLY A 1090 -9.07 -0.79 -9.81
N ALA A 1091 -8.63 0.35 -10.31
CA ALA A 1091 -7.37 0.99 -9.95
C ALA A 1091 -7.45 2.50 -10.17
N GLU A 1092 -6.48 3.24 -9.61
CA GLU A 1092 -6.42 4.70 -9.66
C GLU A 1092 -4.98 5.21 -9.57
N THR A 1093 -4.76 6.41 -10.10
CA THR A 1093 -3.54 7.19 -9.88
C THR A 1093 -3.86 8.68 -9.85
N GLY A 1094 -3.15 9.47 -9.04
CA GLY A 1094 -3.33 10.92 -8.97
C GLY A 1094 -2.23 11.63 -8.20
N VAL A 1095 -2.11 12.95 -8.40
CA VAL A 1095 -1.14 13.81 -7.70
C VAL A 1095 -1.87 14.81 -6.82
N TYR A 1096 -1.42 14.90 -5.56
CA TYR A 1096 -2.01 15.75 -4.54
C TYR A 1096 -0.91 16.59 -3.87
N VAL A 1097 -1.30 17.73 -3.29
CA VAL A 1097 -0.40 18.64 -2.57
C VAL A 1097 -0.87 18.77 -1.13
N TYR A 1098 0.08 18.70 -0.19
CA TYR A 1098 -0.20 18.88 1.22
C TYR A 1098 -0.85 20.24 1.46
N ASP A 1099 -1.90 20.22 2.28
CA ASP A 1099 -2.63 21.41 2.70
C ASP A 1099 -2.49 21.65 4.20
N ARG A 1100 -2.93 20.68 5.01
CA ARG A 1100 -2.99 20.77 6.46
C ARG A 1100 -3.08 19.39 7.10
N SER A 1101 -2.81 19.30 8.40
CA SER A 1101 -3.05 18.10 9.21
C SER A 1101 -3.94 18.45 10.40
N ILE A 1102 -4.82 17.53 10.80
CA ILE A 1102 -5.60 17.59 12.04
C ILE A 1102 -5.60 16.17 12.63
N LYS A 1103 -5.32 16.00 13.93
CA LYS A 1103 -5.18 14.69 14.60
C LYS A 1103 -4.24 13.70 13.85
N ASN A 1104 -3.16 14.26 13.28
CA ASN A 1104 -2.15 13.61 12.40
C ASN A 1104 -2.68 12.88 11.18
N ILE A 1105 -3.90 13.23 10.77
CA ILE A 1105 -4.41 12.87 9.46
C ILE A 1105 -4.03 14.01 8.52
N SER A 1106 -3.11 13.71 7.62
CA SER A 1106 -2.67 14.67 6.60
C SER A 1106 -3.72 14.78 5.50
N GLN A 1107 -4.14 16.01 5.21
CA GLN A 1107 -5.00 16.35 4.09
C GLN A 1107 -4.17 16.89 2.94
N TYR A 1108 -4.41 16.31 1.77
CA TYR A 1108 -3.81 16.69 0.51
C TYR A 1108 -4.89 17.16 -0.46
N ASN A 1109 -4.76 18.37 -0.95
CA ASN A 1109 -5.68 18.89 -1.96
C ASN A 1109 -5.28 18.42 -3.36
N ALA A 1110 -6.25 18.35 -4.26
CA ALA A 1110 -5.97 18.17 -5.68
C ALA A 1110 -5.05 19.30 -6.16
N ILE A 1111 -4.04 18.97 -6.96
CA ILE A 1111 -3.19 19.99 -7.57
C ILE A 1111 -4.00 20.83 -8.58
N ASP A 1112 -3.62 22.10 -8.72
CA ASP A 1112 -4.29 23.03 -9.64
C ASP A 1112 -3.93 22.79 -11.13
N VAL A 1113 -3.13 21.77 -11.42
CA VAL A 1113 -2.61 21.46 -12.77
C VAL A 1113 -3.14 20.10 -13.21
N ASN A 1114 -3.83 20.06 -14.36
CA ASN A 1114 -4.19 18.81 -15.01
C ASN A 1114 -3.02 18.31 -15.87
N MET A 1115 -2.73 17.00 -15.79
CA MET A 1115 -1.63 16.36 -16.50
C MET A 1115 -2.12 15.24 -17.42
N PRO A 1116 -1.37 14.88 -18.47
CA PRO A 1116 -1.61 13.65 -19.19
C PRO A 1116 -1.34 12.45 -18.26
N MET A 1117 -2.30 11.53 -18.19
CA MET A 1117 -2.19 10.30 -17.39
C MET A 1117 -2.68 9.09 -18.17
N THR A 1118 -2.15 7.91 -17.84
CA THR A 1118 -2.62 6.62 -18.36
C THR A 1118 -2.81 5.63 -17.21
N LEU A 1119 -3.74 4.68 -17.36
CA LEU A 1119 -4.04 3.69 -16.33
C LEU A 1119 -4.52 2.38 -16.96
N SER A 1120 -3.84 1.30 -16.66
CA SER A 1120 -4.18 -0.06 -17.08
C SER A 1120 -4.19 -0.99 -15.87
N LEU A 1121 -5.07 -2.00 -15.88
CA LEU A 1121 -5.21 -2.94 -14.78
C LEU A 1121 -5.25 -4.39 -15.28
N TYR A 1122 -4.47 -5.24 -14.62
CA TYR A 1122 -4.30 -6.65 -14.93
C TYR A 1122 -4.58 -7.52 -13.72
N TYR A 1123 -5.00 -8.76 -13.97
CA TYR A 1123 -5.15 -9.80 -12.97
C TYR A 1123 -4.26 -11.01 -13.31
N ILE A 1124 -3.37 -11.37 -12.39
CA ILE A 1124 -2.52 -12.55 -12.45
C ILE A 1124 -3.29 -13.74 -11.87
N ARG A 1125 -3.46 -14.77 -12.68
CA ARG A 1125 -4.14 -16.02 -12.30
C ARG A 1125 -3.19 -16.96 -11.57
N ASP A 1126 -3.75 -17.93 -10.85
CA ASP A 1126 -2.97 -18.95 -10.10
C ASP A 1126 -2.06 -19.80 -11.02
N ASP A 1127 -2.40 -19.90 -12.32
CA ASP A 1127 -1.59 -20.58 -13.35
C ASP A 1127 -0.51 -19.67 -13.97
N GLY A 1128 -0.42 -18.41 -13.53
CA GLY A 1128 0.51 -17.40 -14.03
C GLY A 1128 0.06 -16.65 -15.29
N GLU A 1129 -1.12 -16.99 -15.85
CA GLU A 1129 -1.70 -16.27 -16.99
C GLU A 1129 -2.26 -14.90 -16.57
N ILE A 1130 -2.20 -13.93 -17.47
CA ILE A 1130 -2.62 -12.55 -17.21
C ILE A 1130 -3.91 -12.21 -17.97
N ASP A 1131 -4.93 -11.81 -17.23
CA ASP A 1131 -6.16 -11.24 -17.78
C ASP A 1131 -6.09 -9.71 -17.78
N SER A 1132 -6.38 -9.05 -18.90
CA SER A 1132 -6.57 -7.59 -18.94
C SER A 1132 -7.95 -7.22 -18.43
N ILE A 1133 -8.00 -6.32 -17.46
CA ILE A 1133 -9.26 -5.82 -16.87
C ILE A 1133 -9.74 -4.60 -17.64
N PHE A 1134 -8.90 -3.59 -17.81
CA PHE A 1134 -9.14 -2.42 -18.69
C PHE A 1134 -7.82 -1.71 -19.01
N ASN A 1135 -7.80 -0.92 -20.09
CA ASN A 1135 -6.69 -0.04 -20.47
C ASN A 1135 -7.24 1.34 -20.85
N TRP A 1136 -6.92 2.37 -20.07
CA TRP A 1136 -7.53 3.69 -20.15
C TRP A 1136 -6.52 4.79 -20.43
N VAL A 1137 -6.82 5.58 -21.46
CA VAL A 1137 -5.96 6.64 -21.99
C VAL A 1137 -6.84 7.86 -22.29
N PRO A 1138 -7.26 8.63 -21.27
CA PRO A 1138 -8.26 9.69 -21.42
C PRO A 1138 -7.77 10.81 -22.35
N ASP A 1139 -8.61 11.24 -23.30
CA ASP A 1139 -8.29 12.38 -24.19
C ASP A 1139 -8.10 13.70 -23.41
N GLU A 1140 -8.77 13.86 -22.28
CA GLU A 1140 -8.68 15.05 -21.42
C GLU A 1140 -7.65 14.87 -20.31
N TYR A 1141 -6.82 15.89 -20.09
CA TYR A 1141 -5.84 15.93 -19.00
C TYR A 1141 -6.56 16.04 -17.65
N GLN A 1142 -6.05 15.33 -16.67
CA GLN A 1142 -6.63 15.24 -15.34
C GLN A 1142 -5.52 15.26 -14.29
N TRP A 1143 -5.86 15.65 -13.07
CA TRP A 1143 -4.94 15.58 -11.93
C TRP A 1143 -5.02 14.20 -11.22
N TRP A 1144 -6.03 13.40 -11.58
CA TRP A 1144 -6.27 12.03 -11.11
C TRP A 1144 -7.08 11.23 -12.16
N ILE A 1145 -6.89 9.91 -12.24
CA ILE A 1145 -7.70 9.03 -13.10
C ILE A 1145 -7.98 7.69 -12.41
N THR A 1146 -9.20 7.16 -12.56
CA THR A 1146 -9.64 5.86 -11.99
C THR A 1146 -10.36 5.01 -13.04
N GLY A 1147 -10.40 3.70 -12.83
CA GLY A 1147 -11.09 2.76 -13.71
C GLY A 1147 -11.65 1.55 -12.98
N PHE A 1148 -12.85 1.10 -13.38
CA PHE A 1148 -13.55 -0.04 -12.76
C PHE A 1148 -14.23 -0.95 -13.78
N ASN A 1149 -13.84 -2.23 -13.84
CA ASN A 1149 -14.56 -3.21 -14.67
C ASN A 1149 -15.55 -4.02 -13.84
N ALA A 1150 -16.81 -3.58 -13.88
CA ALA A 1150 -17.92 -4.22 -13.18
C ALA A 1150 -18.22 -5.67 -13.60
N ASN A 1151 -17.69 -6.13 -14.74
CA ASN A 1151 -17.87 -7.51 -15.19
C ASN A 1151 -16.74 -8.45 -14.71
N TYR A 1152 -15.68 -7.90 -14.12
CA TYR A 1152 -14.52 -8.65 -13.64
C TYR A 1152 -14.56 -8.75 -12.11
N ASN A 1153 -15.23 -9.77 -11.57
CA ASN A 1153 -15.44 -9.97 -10.12
C ASN A 1153 -14.33 -10.82 -9.48
N LYS A 1154 -13.07 -10.44 -9.67
CA LYS A 1154 -11.96 -11.01 -8.88
C LYS A 1154 -11.36 -9.89 -8.05
N LYS A 1155 -11.53 -9.97 -6.73
CA LYS A 1155 -11.35 -8.81 -5.85
C LYS A 1155 -10.01 -8.78 -5.12
N ASN A 1156 -9.18 -9.80 -5.24
CA ASN A 1156 -7.92 -9.86 -4.50
C ASN A 1156 -6.88 -8.90 -5.11
N PRO A 1157 -6.51 -7.79 -4.43
CA PRO A 1157 -5.56 -6.82 -4.96
C PRO A 1157 -4.14 -7.37 -5.03
N ASP A 1158 -3.79 -8.41 -4.25
CA ASP A 1158 -2.47 -9.05 -4.30
C ASP A 1158 -2.22 -9.76 -5.64
N ASN A 1159 -3.30 -10.18 -6.31
CA ASN A 1159 -3.24 -10.79 -7.64
C ASN A 1159 -3.42 -9.77 -8.77
N MET A 1160 -3.50 -8.47 -8.45
CA MET A 1160 -3.64 -7.42 -9.46
C MET A 1160 -2.31 -6.74 -9.70
N LYS A 1161 -2.14 -6.17 -10.89
CA LYS A 1161 -1.04 -5.26 -11.23
C LYS A 1161 -1.60 -4.08 -12.02
N SER A 1162 -1.32 -2.86 -11.58
CA SER A 1162 -1.66 -1.65 -12.33
C SER A 1162 -0.42 -1.05 -12.97
N ILE A 1163 -0.59 -0.57 -14.20
CA ILE A 1163 0.40 0.26 -14.90
C ILE A 1163 -0.22 1.65 -15.05
N CYS A 1164 0.39 2.66 -14.45
CA CYS A 1164 0.00 4.04 -14.65
C CYS A 1164 1.18 4.91 -15.06
N SER A 1165 0.89 6.04 -15.72
CA SER A 1165 1.88 7.05 -16.05
C SER A 1165 1.35 8.43 -15.74
N VAL A 1166 2.22 9.32 -15.26
CA VAL A 1166 1.95 10.74 -15.06
C VAL A 1166 3.02 11.56 -15.78
N ASP A 1167 2.58 12.37 -16.75
CA ASP A 1167 3.44 13.22 -17.57
C ASP A 1167 3.57 14.63 -16.95
N PHE A 1168 4.76 14.93 -16.44
CA PHE A 1168 5.11 16.20 -15.81
C PHE A 1168 5.79 17.18 -16.79
N SER A 1169 5.73 16.96 -18.11
CA SER A 1169 6.36 17.85 -19.11
C SER A 1169 5.87 19.31 -19.03
N TYR A 1170 4.66 19.53 -18.50
CA TYR A 1170 4.12 20.87 -18.23
C TYR A 1170 4.59 21.48 -16.90
N ASN A 1171 5.21 20.69 -16.02
CA ASN A 1171 5.85 21.14 -14.79
C ASN A 1171 7.18 20.39 -14.51
N PRO A 1172 8.25 20.62 -15.32
CA PRO A 1172 9.51 19.86 -15.22
C PRO A 1172 10.27 20.06 -13.90
N ASP A 1173 10.01 21.15 -13.17
CA ASP A 1173 10.62 21.34 -11.85
C ASP A 1173 9.98 20.44 -10.80
N MET A 1174 8.69 20.13 -10.94
CA MET A 1174 8.00 19.12 -10.12
C MET A 1174 8.47 17.70 -10.45
N TYR A 1175 8.80 17.42 -11.71
CA TYR A 1175 9.45 16.18 -12.11
C TYR A 1175 10.81 15.99 -11.41
N LYS A 1176 11.65 17.04 -11.39
CA LYS A 1176 12.95 16.98 -10.68
C LYS A 1176 12.77 16.72 -9.19
N SER A 1177 11.77 17.33 -8.56
CA SER A 1177 11.45 17.10 -7.15
C SER A 1177 11.18 15.62 -6.85
N ILE A 1178 10.31 14.96 -7.62
CA ILE A 1178 10.02 13.53 -7.43
C ILE A 1178 11.21 12.64 -7.81
N ARG A 1179 12.00 13.02 -8.82
CA ARG A 1179 13.18 12.27 -9.28
C ARG A 1179 14.33 12.23 -8.27
N ILE A 1180 14.46 13.25 -7.41
CA ILE A 1180 15.52 13.36 -6.39
C ILE A 1180 15.21 12.53 -5.14
N ILE A 1181 13.92 12.39 -4.78
CA ILE A 1181 13.49 11.86 -3.47
C ILE A 1181 13.05 10.39 -3.53
N SER A 1182 12.73 9.85 -4.71
CA SER A 1182 12.12 8.52 -4.77
C SER A 1182 13.11 7.39 -4.47
N TYR A 1183 13.09 6.92 -3.22
CA TYR A 1183 13.79 5.72 -2.73
C TYR A 1183 13.19 4.41 -3.27
N ASP A 1184 11.92 4.42 -3.69
CA ASP A 1184 11.18 3.25 -4.19
C ASP A 1184 11.37 3.06 -5.72
N ARG A 1185 12.63 2.87 -6.16
CA ARG A 1185 13.00 2.76 -7.59
C ARG A 1185 12.36 1.54 -8.28
N ASP A 1186 12.04 0.50 -7.53
CA ASP A 1186 11.48 -0.75 -8.08
C ASP A 1186 10.01 -0.64 -8.49
N LYS A 1187 9.30 0.38 -7.98
CA LYS A 1187 7.91 0.67 -8.35
C LYS A 1187 7.77 1.80 -9.35
N LEU A 1188 8.85 2.56 -9.60
CA LEU A 1188 8.86 3.75 -10.43
C LEU A 1188 9.86 3.68 -11.57
N ILE A 1189 9.38 3.93 -12.79
CA ILE A 1189 10.24 4.06 -13.96
C ILE A 1189 10.22 5.52 -14.39
N PHE A 1190 11.42 6.11 -14.48
CA PHE A 1190 11.62 7.52 -14.77
C PHE A 1190 12.01 7.73 -16.23
N ASP A 1191 11.07 8.23 -17.03
CA ASP A 1191 11.36 8.67 -18.39
C ASP A 1191 11.83 10.13 -18.36
N ASP A 1192 13.12 10.32 -18.11
CA ASP A 1192 13.78 11.63 -18.02
C ASP A 1192 13.63 12.45 -19.31
N LYS A 1193 13.52 11.79 -20.46
CA LYS A 1193 13.38 12.45 -21.77
C LYS A 1193 12.01 13.13 -21.91
N ASN A 1194 10.97 12.51 -21.38
CA ASN A 1194 9.59 13.01 -21.45
C ASN A 1194 9.07 13.59 -20.13
N CYS A 1195 9.90 13.62 -19.08
CA CYS A 1195 9.48 14.00 -17.71
C CYS A 1195 8.26 13.20 -17.24
N THR A 1196 8.20 11.91 -17.57
CA THR A 1196 7.07 11.04 -17.21
C THR A 1196 7.51 10.07 -16.12
N VAL A 1197 6.66 9.92 -15.11
CA VAL A 1197 6.84 8.89 -14.08
C VAL A 1197 5.84 7.78 -14.37
N TRP A 1198 6.34 6.55 -14.47
CA TRP A 1198 5.55 5.34 -14.60
C TRP A 1198 5.52 4.63 -13.27
N ILE A 1199 4.38 4.05 -12.94
CA ILE A 1199 4.13 3.39 -11.67
C ILE A 1199 3.65 1.99 -11.99
N ILE A 1200 4.40 1.00 -11.54
CA ILE A 1200 3.98 -0.40 -11.55
C ILE A 1200 3.67 -0.78 -10.12
N PHE A 1201 2.40 -1.11 -9.87
CA PHE A 1201 1.93 -1.39 -8.52
C PHE A 1201 1.27 -2.74 -8.40
#